data_AF-A0A9N8PIP9-F1
#
_entry.id   AF-A0A9N8PIP9-F1
#
_cell.length_a   1.000
_cell.length_b   1.000
_cell.length_c   1.000
_cell.angle_alpha   90.00
_cell.angle_beta   90.00
_cell.angle_gamma   90.00
#
_symmetry.space_group_name_H-M   'P 1'
#
loop_
_entity.id
_entity.type
_entity.pdbx_description
1 polymer ?
#
loop_
_entity_poly.entity_id
_entity_poly.type
_entity_poly.pdbx_seq_one_letter_code
_entity_poly.pdbx_strand_id
1 'polypeptide(L)'
;MTRWKVLPREQCQGIRNFVVQFIIQMSSTDESLRKERALINKLNLVLVSILKQEWPHNWPTFINEIISSCHSSLPICENNMAILRLLSEEVFDFSAEQMTSTKTRQLKQSMCDEFTSIYNLCSEILRTATQPSLIKATLETLLRFLNWIPLGFIFETPPTGVSLLETLRSRFLEVPEFRNVTLKCLTEVGGLQTDQQYNEKLIAMFTDTMTTISTVIPLSLDLKQTYASSNSRDQEFVQNLALFLTNFFSNHLSIIENLPNPDFLVHGHFYLIRISQIDDREIFKICLEYWTKLVCDLYDEMQQLPITDLNPLVSMSMSGLSNGGAPHPQTMAGYPLRKNKYGEVLTNLRQVMIEKMVRPEEVLIVENDEGEIVREFVKESDTIQLYKTTRECLVFLTHLDVVDTETIMSDKLSKQVDGSEWSWANCNTLCWAIGSISGAMNEETEKRFLVTVIKDLLGLTEQKRGKDNKAVVASNIMYIVGQYPRFLKAHWKFLKTVVNKLFEFMHETHEGVQDMACDTFIKIANKCKRHFVLTQPGESEPFIDEIVRNMRKITCDLSPQQVHTFYEACGYMISAQGQKAMQERLIGELMALPNQAWDAIIQSAHVDPNILQDAETIKVVGNIMKTNVSACSSVGSYFYPQIGKIYLDMLTMYRASSQLIDEAVQRDGMLRSYVFV
;
A
#
# COMPACT_ATOMS: atom_id res chain seq x y z
N MET A 1 35.22 -20.12 -1.67
CA MET A 1 36.20 -21.20 -1.98
C MET A 1 36.37 -21.35 -3.50
N THR A 2 37.34 -20.69 -4.12
CA THR A 2 37.53 -20.70 -5.59
C THR A 2 38.50 -21.78 -6.10
N ARG A 3 39.32 -22.38 -5.22
CA ARG A 3 40.41 -23.31 -5.61
C ARG A 3 40.26 -24.76 -5.10
N TRP A 4 39.11 -25.14 -4.54
CA TRP A 4 38.91 -26.45 -3.92
C TRP A 4 39.21 -27.64 -4.85
N LYS A 5 38.81 -27.54 -6.13
CA LYS A 5 39.04 -28.57 -7.15
C LYS A 5 40.52 -28.74 -7.56
N VAL A 6 41.38 -27.77 -7.25
CA VAL A 6 42.81 -27.77 -7.61
C VAL A 6 43.66 -28.42 -6.50
N LEU A 7 43.12 -28.54 -5.29
CA LEU A 7 43.84 -29.11 -4.16
C LEU A 7 44.00 -30.63 -4.31
N PRO A 8 45.16 -31.20 -3.90
CA PRO A 8 45.34 -32.64 -3.77
C PRO A 8 44.29 -33.26 -2.84
N ARG A 9 43.82 -34.47 -3.16
CA ARG A 9 42.76 -35.15 -2.39
C ARG A 9 43.10 -35.34 -0.91
N GLU A 10 44.36 -35.64 -0.60
CA GLU A 10 44.85 -35.78 0.77
C GLU A 10 44.73 -34.46 1.56
N GLN A 11 45.01 -33.32 0.92
CA GLN A 11 44.84 -32.00 1.55
C GLN A 11 43.37 -31.65 1.75
N CYS A 12 42.48 -32.00 0.81
CA CYS A 12 41.04 -31.83 0.99
C CYS A 12 40.52 -32.63 2.20
N GLN A 13 40.95 -33.89 2.34
CA GLN A 13 40.60 -34.74 3.49
C GLN A 13 41.18 -34.18 4.81
N GLY A 14 42.43 -33.71 4.79
CA GLY A 14 43.06 -33.07 5.95
C GLY A 14 42.31 -31.83 6.42
N ILE A 15 41.93 -30.93 5.50
CA ILE A 15 41.15 -29.72 5.82
C ILE A 15 39.77 -30.09 6.36
N ARG A 16 39.08 -31.05 5.71
CA ARG A 16 37.79 -31.56 6.17
C ARG A 16 37.89 -32.06 7.62
N ASN A 17 38.82 -32.98 7.89
CA ASN A 17 38.97 -33.60 9.20
C ASN A 17 39.37 -32.57 10.26
N PHE A 18 40.23 -31.61 9.91
CA PHE A 18 40.60 -30.51 10.79
C PHE A 18 39.39 -29.67 11.19
N VAL A 19 38.57 -29.23 10.22
CA VAL A 19 37.37 -28.42 10.50
C VAL A 19 36.38 -29.19 11.38
N VAL A 20 36.13 -30.47 11.08
CA VAL A 20 35.21 -31.32 11.86
C VAL A 20 35.71 -31.51 13.30
N GLN A 21 37.01 -31.83 13.49
CA GLN A 21 37.59 -31.99 14.83
C GLN A 21 37.51 -30.69 15.63
N PHE A 22 37.75 -29.56 14.98
CA PHE A 22 37.70 -28.27 15.64
C PHE A 22 36.26 -27.88 16.03
N ILE A 23 35.28 -28.20 15.19
CA ILE A 23 33.85 -28.07 15.54
C ILE A 23 33.51 -28.93 16.76
N ILE A 24 33.85 -30.23 16.74
CA ILE A 24 33.56 -31.15 17.85
C ILE A 24 34.21 -30.68 19.16
N GLN A 25 35.46 -30.22 19.10
CA GLN A 25 36.18 -29.71 20.28
C GLN A 25 35.44 -28.52 20.89
N MET A 26 35.01 -27.57 20.05
CA MET A 26 34.33 -26.35 20.49
C MET A 26 32.86 -26.59 20.91
N SER A 27 32.19 -27.60 20.37
CA SER A 27 30.81 -27.98 20.71
C SER A 27 30.72 -29.12 21.73
N SER A 28 31.82 -29.47 22.41
CA SER A 28 31.86 -30.61 23.34
C SER A 28 31.14 -30.35 24.66
N THR A 29 31.04 -29.09 25.08
CA THR A 29 30.41 -28.65 26.34
C THR A 29 29.49 -27.44 26.11
N ASP A 30 28.45 -27.29 26.93
CA ASP A 30 27.50 -26.17 26.84
C ASP A 30 28.18 -24.80 27.09
N GLU A 31 29.16 -24.74 28.00
CA GLU A 31 29.93 -23.53 28.28
C GLU A 31 30.74 -23.06 27.05
N SER A 32 31.46 -23.98 26.40
CA SER A 32 32.24 -23.69 25.20
C SER A 32 31.33 -23.29 24.03
N LEU A 33 30.21 -24.00 23.85
CA LEU A 33 29.22 -23.72 22.81
C LEU A 33 28.66 -22.29 22.91
N ARG A 34 28.40 -21.82 24.13
CA ARG A 34 27.90 -20.47 24.39
C ARG A 34 28.98 -19.40 24.25
N LYS A 35 30.16 -19.65 24.83
CA LYS A 35 31.27 -18.68 24.83
C LYS A 35 31.83 -18.41 23.43
N GLU A 36 32.01 -19.46 22.64
CA GLU A 36 32.66 -19.39 21.31
C GLU A 36 31.64 -19.40 20.16
N ARG A 37 30.36 -19.08 20.42
CA ARG A 37 29.25 -19.21 19.45
C ARG A 37 29.53 -18.55 18.09
N ALA A 38 30.16 -17.38 18.07
CA ALA A 38 30.49 -16.68 16.84
C ALA A 38 31.51 -17.45 15.98
N LEU A 39 32.54 -18.02 16.62
CA LEU A 39 33.54 -18.84 15.94
C LEU A 39 32.92 -20.13 15.42
N ILE A 40 32.11 -20.81 16.24
CA ILE A 40 31.41 -22.05 15.86
C ILE A 40 30.50 -21.80 14.64
N ASN A 41 29.74 -20.71 14.63
CA ASN A 41 28.92 -20.34 13.48
C ASN A 41 29.76 -20.16 12.20
N LYS A 42 30.94 -19.54 12.28
CA LYS A 42 31.83 -19.40 11.12
C LYS A 42 32.42 -20.74 10.68
N LEU A 43 32.77 -21.62 11.61
CA LEU A 43 33.22 -22.98 11.30
C LEU A 43 32.12 -23.80 10.62
N ASN A 44 30.88 -23.69 11.09
CA ASN A 44 29.73 -24.34 10.45
C ASN A 44 29.54 -23.86 9.00
N LEU A 45 29.64 -22.56 8.73
CA LEU A 45 29.59 -22.02 7.36
C LEU A 45 30.74 -22.53 6.47
N VAL A 46 31.95 -22.67 7.04
CA VAL A 46 33.09 -23.27 6.33
C VAL A 46 32.82 -24.75 6.04
N LEU A 47 32.28 -25.50 7.00
CA LEU A 47 31.90 -26.89 6.82
C LEU A 47 30.84 -27.04 5.72
N VAL A 48 29.78 -26.24 5.74
CA VAL A 48 28.74 -26.26 4.69
C VAL A 48 29.33 -25.89 3.33
N SER A 49 30.29 -24.96 3.27
CA SER A 49 31.02 -24.65 2.04
C SER A 49 31.84 -25.83 1.51
N ILE A 50 32.41 -26.66 2.39
CA ILE A 50 33.09 -27.91 2.04
C ILE A 50 32.07 -28.95 1.55
N LEU A 51 30.95 -29.10 2.26
CA LEU A 51 29.88 -30.04 1.90
C LEU A 51 29.34 -29.76 0.50
N LYS A 52 29.15 -28.48 0.13
CA LYS A 52 28.79 -28.10 -1.25
C LYS A 52 29.76 -28.63 -2.31
N GLN A 53 31.01 -28.92 -1.98
CA GLN A 53 32.00 -29.44 -2.94
C GLN A 53 32.19 -30.96 -2.85
N GLU A 54 32.09 -31.54 -1.66
CA GLU A 54 32.43 -32.94 -1.39
C GLU A 54 31.20 -33.86 -1.30
N TRP A 55 30.08 -33.40 -0.74
CA TRP A 55 28.84 -34.15 -0.66
C TRP A 55 28.02 -33.96 -1.96
N PRO A 56 27.38 -35.00 -2.51
CA PRO A 56 27.23 -36.36 -2.00
C PRO A 56 28.34 -37.35 -2.41
N HIS A 57 29.14 -37.04 -3.44
CA HIS A 57 29.98 -38.05 -4.10
C HIS A 57 31.21 -38.52 -3.31
N ASN A 58 31.92 -37.61 -2.64
CA ASN A 58 33.17 -37.92 -1.95
C ASN A 58 33.00 -38.02 -0.43
N TRP A 59 31.79 -37.78 0.09
CA TRP A 59 31.44 -37.94 1.49
C TRP A 59 30.03 -38.50 1.68
N PRO A 60 29.72 -39.70 1.14
CA PRO A 60 28.38 -40.28 1.21
C PRO A 60 27.94 -40.64 2.64
N THR A 61 28.88 -40.79 3.57
CA THR A 61 28.59 -41.15 4.97
C THR A 61 28.25 -39.95 5.86
N PHE A 62 28.25 -38.73 5.33
CA PHE A 62 28.12 -37.49 6.13
C PHE A 62 26.88 -37.47 7.02
N ILE A 63 25.69 -37.73 6.48
CA ILE A 63 24.45 -37.70 7.27
C ILE A 63 24.46 -38.77 8.36
N ASN A 64 24.96 -39.97 8.06
CA ASN A 64 25.09 -41.04 9.05
C ASN A 64 26.08 -40.67 10.17
N GLU A 65 27.20 -40.03 9.83
CA GLU A 65 28.20 -39.53 10.78
C GLU A 65 27.60 -38.44 11.69
N ILE A 66 26.85 -37.48 11.11
CA ILE A 66 26.16 -36.43 11.85
C ILE A 66 25.15 -37.04 12.84
N ILE A 67 24.29 -37.95 12.38
CA ILE A 67 23.28 -38.59 13.23
C ILE A 67 23.94 -39.36 14.37
N SER A 68 24.96 -40.17 14.07
CA SER A 68 25.72 -40.90 15.10
C SER A 68 26.32 -39.95 16.14
N SER A 69 26.89 -38.83 15.71
CA SER A 69 27.46 -37.83 16.62
C SER A 69 26.41 -37.08 17.45
N CYS A 70 25.17 -36.93 16.98
CA CYS A 70 24.07 -36.37 17.78
C CYS A 70 23.76 -37.20 19.02
N HIS A 71 23.93 -38.52 18.97
CA HIS A 71 23.72 -39.40 20.13
C HIS A 71 24.87 -39.37 21.14
N SER A 72 25.99 -38.72 20.81
CA SER A 72 27.17 -38.67 21.69
C SER A 72 27.08 -37.61 22.79
N SER A 73 26.50 -36.45 22.50
CA SER A 73 26.41 -35.30 23.43
C SER A 73 25.35 -34.31 22.97
N LEU A 74 24.60 -33.72 23.92
CA LEU A 74 23.52 -32.77 23.63
C LEU A 74 24.03 -31.46 22.98
N PRO A 75 25.12 -30.81 23.47
CA PRO A 75 25.74 -29.67 22.77
C PRO A 75 26.19 -29.95 21.33
N ILE A 76 26.70 -31.16 21.06
CA ILE A 76 27.08 -31.58 19.70
C ILE A 76 25.81 -31.73 18.84
N CYS A 77 24.77 -32.34 19.39
CA CYS A 77 23.47 -32.45 18.73
C CYS A 77 22.89 -31.07 18.38
N GLU A 78 22.94 -30.10 19.30
CA GLU A 78 22.49 -28.73 19.06
C GLU A 78 23.24 -28.09 17.88
N ASN A 79 24.57 -28.20 17.86
CA ASN A 79 25.37 -27.66 16.77
C ASN A 79 25.11 -28.39 15.44
N ASN A 80 24.90 -29.70 15.47
CA ASN A 80 24.58 -30.49 14.28
C ASN A 80 23.23 -30.10 13.67
N MET A 81 22.22 -29.80 14.50
CA MET A 81 20.97 -29.23 14.01
C MET A 81 21.24 -27.90 13.27
N ALA A 82 22.05 -27.02 13.83
CA ALA A 82 22.43 -25.77 13.17
C ALA A 82 23.18 -25.99 11.84
N ILE A 83 24.07 -26.99 11.76
CA ILE A 83 24.76 -27.36 10.51
C ILE A 83 23.76 -27.87 9.46
N LEU A 84 22.84 -28.75 9.85
CA LEU A 84 21.80 -29.28 8.96
C LEU A 84 20.87 -28.17 8.44
N ARG A 85 20.52 -27.20 9.29
CA ARG A 85 19.77 -26.01 8.86
C ARG A 85 20.52 -25.21 7.81
N LEU A 86 21.79 -24.85 8.07
CA LEU A 86 22.61 -24.08 7.15
C LEU A 86 22.81 -24.82 5.82
N LEU A 87 22.96 -26.14 5.86
CA LEU A 87 23.02 -26.97 4.65
C LEU A 87 21.71 -26.89 3.84
N SER A 88 20.56 -26.93 4.51
CA SER A 88 19.25 -26.77 3.87
C SER A 88 19.14 -25.42 3.16
N GLU A 89 19.45 -24.33 3.85
CA GLU A 89 19.36 -22.96 3.29
C GLU A 89 20.26 -22.81 2.05
N GLU A 90 21.47 -23.36 2.09
CA GLU A 90 22.40 -23.32 0.95
C GLU A 90 21.97 -24.18 -0.24
N VAL A 91 21.31 -25.33 0.00
CA VAL A 91 20.88 -26.27 -1.05
C VAL A 91 19.52 -25.88 -1.65
N PHE A 92 18.62 -25.30 -0.86
CA PHE A 92 17.25 -25.01 -1.29
C PHE A 92 16.99 -23.52 -1.51
N ASP A 93 17.48 -22.62 -0.66
CA ASP A 93 17.16 -21.18 -0.73
C ASP A 93 18.13 -20.39 -1.63
N PHE A 94 19.44 -20.60 -1.49
CA PHE A 94 20.47 -19.84 -2.24
C PHE A 94 20.98 -20.53 -3.51
N SER A 95 20.34 -21.63 -3.90
CA SER A 95 20.84 -22.52 -4.95
C SER A 95 20.70 -21.97 -6.38
N ALA A 96 19.83 -20.98 -6.59
CA ALA A 96 19.59 -20.37 -7.91
C ALA A 96 20.71 -19.42 -8.36
N GLU A 97 21.41 -18.77 -7.43
CA GLU A 97 22.41 -17.73 -7.75
C GLU A 97 23.86 -18.24 -7.62
N GLN A 98 24.11 -19.31 -6.86
CA GLN A 98 25.46 -19.72 -6.46
C GLN A 98 25.97 -21.04 -7.06
N MET A 99 25.09 -21.85 -7.67
CA MET A 99 25.42 -23.20 -8.15
C MET A 99 24.85 -23.47 -9.54
N THR A 100 25.44 -24.43 -10.26
CA THR A 100 24.90 -24.87 -11.56
C THR A 100 23.63 -25.68 -11.35
N SER A 101 22.67 -25.59 -12.27
CA SER A 101 21.38 -26.29 -12.20
C SER A 101 21.53 -27.81 -11.99
N THR A 102 22.48 -28.46 -12.67
CA THR A 102 22.77 -29.89 -12.51
C THR A 102 23.24 -30.23 -11.10
N LYS A 103 24.11 -29.41 -10.51
CA LYS A 103 24.66 -29.63 -9.17
C LYS A 103 23.59 -29.42 -8.10
N THR A 104 22.77 -28.39 -8.25
CA THR A 104 21.62 -28.15 -7.38
C THR A 104 20.66 -29.33 -7.39
N ARG A 105 20.33 -29.87 -8.58
CA ARG A 105 19.46 -31.04 -8.70
C ARG A 105 20.03 -32.28 -8.00
N GLN A 106 21.34 -32.51 -8.13
CA GLN A 106 22.01 -33.64 -7.46
C GLN A 106 21.99 -33.51 -5.94
N LEU A 107 22.32 -32.33 -5.39
CA LEU A 107 22.29 -32.08 -3.95
C LEU A 107 20.88 -32.23 -3.37
N LYS A 108 19.86 -31.71 -4.08
CA LYS A 108 18.46 -31.87 -3.67
C LYS A 108 18.05 -33.33 -3.64
N GLN A 109 18.37 -34.11 -4.68
CA GLN A 109 18.04 -35.54 -4.73
C GLN A 109 18.70 -36.31 -3.59
N SER A 110 20.00 -36.12 -3.36
CA SER A 110 20.70 -36.82 -2.29
C SER A 110 20.20 -36.42 -0.90
N MET A 111 19.79 -35.16 -0.71
CA MET A 111 19.17 -34.75 0.56
C MET A 111 17.82 -35.44 0.78
N CYS A 112 17.01 -35.59 -0.27
CA CYS A 112 15.74 -36.32 -0.21
C CYS A 112 15.95 -37.81 0.08
N ASP A 113 16.94 -38.44 -0.56
CA ASP A 113 17.25 -39.86 -0.37
C ASP A 113 17.65 -40.17 1.09
N GLU A 114 18.37 -39.25 1.74
CA GLU A 114 18.84 -39.39 3.13
C GLU A 114 17.88 -38.79 4.16
N PHE A 115 16.77 -38.15 3.73
CA PHE A 115 15.91 -37.35 4.61
C PHE A 115 15.22 -38.19 5.69
N THR A 116 14.85 -39.43 5.41
CA THR A 116 14.19 -40.32 6.38
C THR A 116 14.98 -40.39 7.70
N SER A 117 16.31 -40.50 7.60
CA SER A 117 17.19 -40.57 8.78
C SER A 117 17.24 -39.24 9.54
N ILE A 118 17.24 -38.11 8.81
CA ILE A 118 17.19 -36.76 9.39
C ILE A 118 15.85 -36.54 10.10
N TYR A 119 14.74 -36.92 9.49
CA TYR A 119 13.40 -36.81 10.05
C TYR A 119 13.25 -37.61 11.35
N ASN A 120 13.76 -38.85 11.37
CA ASN A 120 13.74 -39.69 12.56
C ASN A 120 14.51 -39.04 13.72
N LEU A 121 15.68 -38.47 13.44
CA LEU A 121 16.45 -37.72 14.43
C LEU A 121 15.68 -36.50 14.95
N CYS A 122 15.12 -35.66 14.07
CA CYS A 122 14.31 -34.51 14.48
C CYS A 122 13.11 -34.94 15.34
N SER A 123 12.40 -36.00 14.93
CA SER A 123 11.24 -36.54 15.65
C SER A 123 11.63 -37.10 17.02
N GLU A 124 12.77 -37.78 17.12
CA GLU A 124 13.30 -38.28 18.38
C GLU A 124 13.62 -37.12 19.34
N ILE A 125 14.37 -36.12 18.87
CA ILE A 125 14.74 -34.94 19.67
C ILE A 125 13.48 -34.19 20.12
N LEU A 126 12.54 -33.92 19.22
CA LEU A 126 11.29 -33.24 19.55
C LEU A 126 10.38 -34.04 20.48
N ARG A 127 10.63 -35.34 20.69
CA ARG A 127 9.90 -36.16 21.67
C ARG A 127 10.63 -36.26 23.01
N THR A 128 11.96 -36.35 23.03
CA THR A 128 12.73 -36.67 24.24
C THR A 128 13.44 -35.47 24.85
N ALA A 129 13.75 -34.43 24.08
CA ALA A 129 14.53 -33.31 24.58
C ALA A 129 13.77 -32.48 25.61
N THR A 130 14.52 -32.03 26.61
CA THR A 130 14.09 -31.08 27.65
C THR A 130 14.89 -29.78 27.64
N GLN A 131 16.06 -29.76 26.97
CA GLN A 131 16.92 -28.58 26.87
C GLN A 131 16.34 -27.57 25.86
N PRO A 132 16.00 -26.33 26.27
CA PRO A 132 15.35 -25.37 25.39
C PRO A 132 16.16 -24.98 24.15
N SER A 133 17.49 -24.86 24.26
CA SER A 133 18.36 -24.49 23.14
C SER A 133 18.37 -25.54 22.03
N LEU A 134 18.42 -26.82 22.41
CA LEU A 134 18.32 -27.94 21.48
C LEU A 134 16.95 -28.01 20.81
N ILE A 135 15.85 -27.90 21.57
CA ILE A 135 14.49 -27.89 21.02
C ILE A 135 14.34 -26.77 20.00
N LYS A 136 14.77 -25.55 20.35
CA LYS A 136 14.72 -24.39 19.45
C LYS A 136 15.53 -24.62 18.18
N ALA A 137 16.77 -25.11 18.31
CA ALA A 137 17.62 -25.41 17.15
C ALA A 137 16.97 -26.47 16.23
N THR A 138 16.37 -27.52 16.80
CA THR A 138 15.65 -28.55 16.04
C THR A 138 14.41 -28.01 15.35
N LEU A 139 13.60 -27.17 16.01
CA LEU A 139 12.43 -26.54 15.41
C LEU A 139 12.82 -25.58 14.27
N GLU A 140 13.86 -24.77 14.45
CA GLU A 140 14.39 -23.88 13.41
C GLU A 140 14.98 -24.67 12.21
N THR A 141 15.51 -25.87 12.47
CA THR A 141 15.99 -26.78 11.43
C THR A 141 14.84 -27.40 10.67
N LEU A 142 13.84 -27.91 11.40
CA LEU A 142 12.61 -28.45 10.82
C LEU A 142 11.91 -27.42 9.93
N LEU A 143 11.82 -26.16 10.37
CA LEU A 143 11.23 -25.07 9.59
C LEU A 143 11.80 -24.98 8.16
N ARG A 144 13.13 -25.12 8.00
CA ARG A 144 13.80 -25.08 6.70
C ARG A 144 13.58 -26.33 5.85
N PHE A 145 13.17 -27.43 6.47
CA PHE A 145 12.87 -28.69 5.80
C PHE A 145 11.45 -28.74 5.26
N LEU A 146 10.49 -28.10 5.94
CA LEU A 146 9.05 -28.21 5.59
C LEU A 146 8.73 -27.85 4.14
N ASN A 147 9.52 -26.99 3.50
CA ASN A 147 9.24 -26.48 2.15
C ASN A 147 9.57 -27.47 1.01
N TRP A 148 10.29 -28.56 1.31
CA TRP A 148 10.72 -29.50 0.27
C TRP A 148 10.59 -30.97 0.65
N ILE A 149 10.23 -31.29 1.90
CA ILE A 149 10.13 -32.68 2.34
C ILE A 149 8.88 -33.36 1.78
N PRO A 150 8.92 -34.70 1.58
CA PRO A 150 7.74 -35.43 1.15
C PRO A 150 6.57 -35.25 2.13
N LEU A 151 5.39 -34.95 1.59
CA LEU A 151 4.18 -34.63 2.35
C LEU A 151 3.77 -35.73 3.35
N GLY A 152 4.11 -36.99 3.06
CA GLY A 152 3.85 -38.12 3.96
C GLY A 152 4.49 -37.93 5.34
N PHE A 153 5.70 -37.38 5.43
CA PHE A 153 6.36 -37.10 6.72
C PHE A 153 5.67 -36.00 7.53
N ILE A 154 4.87 -35.15 6.89
CA ILE A 154 4.15 -34.05 7.56
C ILE A 154 2.77 -34.53 8.02
N PHE A 155 2.00 -35.12 7.11
CA PHE A 155 0.57 -35.39 7.32
C PHE A 155 0.26 -36.81 7.77
N GLU A 156 1.10 -37.79 7.43
CA GLU A 156 0.88 -39.18 7.84
C GLU A 156 1.40 -39.41 9.25
N THR A 157 0.72 -40.30 9.97
CA THR A 157 1.16 -40.69 11.30
C THR A 157 2.21 -41.78 11.13
N PRO A 158 3.45 -41.59 11.64
CA PRO A 158 4.46 -42.62 11.54
C PRO A 158 4.03 -43.87 12.33
N PRO A 159 4.44 -45.08 11.93
CA PRO A 159 4.11 -46.33 12.65
C PRO A 159 4.58 -46.34 14.12
N THR A 160 5.48 -45.44 14.48
CA THR A 160 6.23 -45.39 15.73
C THR A 160 5.73 -44.34 16.73
N GLY A 161 4.63 -43.62 16.46
CA GLY A 161 4.09 -42.67 17.44
C GLY A 161 3.12 -41.61 16.91
N VAL A 162 3.26 -40.41 17.47
CA VAL A 162 2.38 -39.25 17.24
C VAL A 162 2.79 -38.54 15.94
N SER A 163 1.84 -37.96 15.21
CA SER A 163 2.12 -37.17 14.01
C SER A 163 2.96 -35.94 14.35
N LEU A 164 3.68 -35.42 13.35
CA LEU A 164 4.48 -34.20 13.50
C LEU A 164 3.61 -33.02 13.94
N LEU A 165 2.45 -32.84 13.29
CA LEU A 165 1.51 -31.75 13.56
C LEU A 165 0.99 -31.79 15.00
N GLU A 166 0.62 -32.98 15.49
CA GLU A 166 0.14 -33.11 16.86
C GLU A 166 1.26 -32.90 17.89
N THR A 167 2.50 -33.28 17.56
CA THR A 167 3.68 -33.01 18.40
C THR A 167 3.98 -31.51 18.48
N LEU A 168 3.95 -30.81 17.34
CA LEU A 168 4.15 -29.36 17.26
C LEU A 168 3.12 -28.61 18.11
N ARG A 169 1.85 -28.96 17.94
CA ARG A 169 0.75 -28.33 18.65
C ARG A 169 0.80 -28.60 20.16
N SER A 170 0.79 -29.86 20.57
CA SER A 170 0.58 -30.25 21.97
C SER A 170 1.77 -29.94 22.88
N ARG A 171 3.01 -29.94 22.36
CA ARG A 171 4.20 -29.69 23.18
C ARG A 171 4.75 -28.28 23.09
N PHE A 172 4.63 -27.61 21.95
CA PHE A 172 5.45 -26.41 21.68
C PHE A 172 4.64 -25.14 21.40
N LEU A 173 3.40 -25.25 20.88
CA LEU A 173 2.60 -24.08 20.55
C LEU A 173 2.16 -23.30 21.80
N GLU A 174 1.77 -23.99 22.88
CA GLU A 174 1.35 -23.34 24.13
C GLU A 174 2.53 -22.71 24.88
N VAL A 175 3.73 -23.28 24.76
CA VAL A 175 4.93 -22.86 25.49
C VAL A 175 5.50 -21.57 24.91
N PRO A 176 5.57 -20.45 25.66
CA PRO A 176 5.97 -19.14 25.14
C PRO A 176 7.36 -19.09 24.48
N GLU A 177 8.29 -19.94 24.90
CA GLU A 177 9.65 -19.99 24.35
C GLU A 177 9.71 -20.56 22.92
N PHE A 178 8.80 -21.48 22.58
CA PHE A 178 8.80 -22.21 21.30
C PHE A 178 7.66 -21.80 20.37
N ARG A 179 6.66 -21.09 20.90
CA ARG A 179 5.45 -20.68 20.20
C ARG A 179 5.70 -20.03 18.84
N ASN A 180 6.60 -19.06 18.74
CA ASN A 180 6.87 -18.35 17.47
C ASN A 180 7.41 -19.28 16.38
N VAL A 181 8.43 -20.10 16.71
CA VAL A 181 9.02 -21.01 15.73
C VAL A 181 8.03 -22.12 15.36
N THR A 182 7.26 -22.61 16.32
CA THR A 182 6.22 -23.61 16.10
C THR A 182 5.13 -23.09 15.17
N LEU A 183 4.66 -21.86 15.38
CA LEU A 183 3.66 -21.25 14.52
C LEU A 183 4.22 -21.01 13.11
N LYS A 184 5.48 -20.59 12.96
CA LYS A 184 6.14 -20.51 11.64
C LYS A 184 6.15 -21.88 10.94
N CYS A 185 6.45 -22.96 11.65
CA CYS A 185 6.37 -24.31 11.07
C CYS A 185 4.96 -24.62 10.57
N LEU A 186 3.92 -24.33 11.37
CA LEU A 186 2.53 -24.52 10.97
C LEU A 186 2.13 -23.62 9.80
N THR A 187 2.69 -22.41 9.70
CA THR A 187 2.50 -21.50 8.57
C THR A 187 3.09 -22.07 7.27
N GLU A 188 4.30 -22.61 7.31
CA GLU A 188 4.89 -23.26 6.13
C GLU A 188 4.04 -24.46 5.70
N VAL A 189 3.63 -25.32 6.65
CA VAL A 189 2.75 -26.46 6.35
C VAL A 189 1.42 -26.02 5.75
N GLY A 190 0.80 -24.98 6.32
CA GLY A 190 -0.45 -24.41 5.82
C GLY A 190 -0.34 -23.70 4.48
N GLY A 191 0.89 -23.43 4.02
CA GLY A 191 1.18 -22.87 2.69
C GLY A 191 1.44 -23.91 1.60
N LEU A 192 1.55 -25.20 1.96
CA LEU A 192 1.89 -26.25 1.00
C LEU A 192 0.73 -26.53 0.04
N GLN A 193 1.03 -26.57 -1.26
CA GLN A 193 0.08 -27.08 -2.25
C GLN A 193 -0.08 -28.59 -2.06
N THR A 194 -1.31 -29.03 -1.77
CA THR A 194 -1.62 -30.40 -1.37
C THR A 194 -2.80 -30.96 -2.16
N ASP A 195 -2.79 -32.29 -2.34
CA ASP A 195 -3.91 -33.02 -2.91
C ASP A 195 -5.07 -33.14 -1.91
N GLN A 196 -6.28 -33.37 -2.43
CA GLN A 196 -7.51 -33.46 -1.64
C GLN A 196 -7.47 -34.51 -0.52
N GLN A 197 -6.62 -35.53 -0.64
CA GLN A 197 -6.44 -36.57 0.38
C GLN A 197 -5.96 -36.02 1.74
N TYR A 198 -5.28 -34.87 1.76
CA TYR A 198 -4.77 -34.25 2.99
C TYR A 198 -5.73 -33.21 3.59
N ASN A 199 -6.88 -32.95 2.95
CA ASN A 199 -7.84 -31.93 3.39
C ASN A 199 -8.30 -32.15 4.84
N GLU A 200 -8.60 -33.39 5.24
CA GLU A 200 -9.01 -33.69 6.62
C GLU A 200 -7.90 -33.37 7.64
N LYS A 201 -6.63 -33.61 7.27
CA LYS A 201 -5.48 -33.29 8.13
C LYS A 201 -5.24 -31.79 8.24
N LEU A 202 -5.43 -31.06 7.14
CA LEU A 202 -5.35 -29.59 7.12
C LEU A 202 -6.46 -28.95 7.93
N ILE A 203 -7.69 -29.47 7.82
CA ILE A 203 -8.83 -29.04 8.64
C ILE A 203 -8.50 -29.23 10.12
N ALA A 204 -8.09 -30.44 10.53
CA ALA A 204 -7.74 -30.73 11.92
C ALA A 204 -6.60 -29.82 12.42
N MET A 205 -5.54 -29.66 11.63
CA MET A 205 -4.43 -28.76 11.96
C MET A 205 -4.92 -27.33 12.19
N PHE A 206 -5.75 -26.79 11.29
CA PHE A 206 -6.28 -25.44 11.41
C PHE A 206 -7.19 -25.29 12.63
N THR A 207 -8.17 -26.18 12.81
CA THR A 207 -9.12 -26.11 13.92
C THR A 207 -8.43 -26.23 15.27
N ASP A 208 -7.47 -27.13 15.40
CA ASP A 208 -6.78 -27.37 16.67
C ASP A 208 -5.82 -26.21 16.98
N THR A 209 -5.13 -25.68 15.96
CA THR A 209 -4.27 -24.48 16.10
C THR A 209 -5.09 -23.26 16.51
N MET A 210 -6.24 -23.04 15.88
CA MET A 210 -7.15 -21.94 16.24
C MET A 210 -7.72 -22.07 17.65
N THR A 211 -8.01 -23.31 18.08
CA THR A 211 -8.45 -23.59 19.45
C THR A 211 -7.35 -23.21 20.45
N THR A 212 -6.10 -23.60 20.21
CA THR A 212 -4.96 -23.19 21.05
C THR A 212 -4.71 -21.69 21.00
N ILE A 213 -4.85 -21.03 19.84
CA ILE A 213 -4.71 -19.57 19.74
C ILE A 213 -5.78 -18.88 20.59
N SER A 214 -7.01 -19.39 20.62
CA SER A 214 -8.10 -18.80 21.40
C SER A 214 -7.87 -18.81 22.91
N THR A 215 -7.10 -19.77 23.42
CA THR A 215 -6.71 -19.80 24.83
C THR A 215 -5.56 -18.84 25.14
N VAL A 216 -4.72 -18.52 24.14
CA VAL A 216 -3.57 -17.62 24.28
C VAL A 216 -3.97 -16.15 24.08
N ILE A 217 -4.78 -15.87 23.05
CA ILE A 217 -5.27 -14.54 22.70
C ILE A 217 -6.80 -14.59 22.67
N PRO A 218 -7.49 -14.20 23.75
CA PRO A 218 -8.94 -14.11 23.75
C PRO A 218 -9.42 -13.11 22.69
N LEU A 219 -10.49 -13.44 21.96
CA LEU A 219 -11.08 -12.51 20.98
C LEU A 219 -11.61 -11.22 21.62
N SER A 220 -11.83 -11.16 22.94
CA SER A 220 -12.22 -9.91 23.63
C SER A 220 -11.03 -8.96 23.87
N LEU A 221 -9.79 -9.41 23.73
CA LEU A 221 -8.59 -8.62 24.00
C LEU A 221 -8.44 -7.49 22.98
N ASP A 222 -8.17 -6.26 23.43
CA ASP A 222 -7.80 -5.15 22.55
C ASP A 222 -6.36 -5.31 22.04
N LEU A 223 -6.21 -5.98 20.89
CA LEU A 223 -4.92 -6.19 20.25
C LEU A 223 -4.24 -4.89 19.85
N LYS A 224 -4.99 -3.85 19.46
CA LYS A 224 -4.41 -2.58 19.01
C LYS A 224 -3.60 -1.94 20.13
N GLN A 225 -4.20 -1.79 21.32
CA GLN A 225 -3.52 -1.23 22.48
C GLN A 225 -2.47 -2.17 23.07
N THR A 226 -2.80 -3.47 23.17
CA THR A 226 -1.90 -4.45 23.79
C THR A 226 -0.60 -4.58 23.00
N TYR A 227 -0.67 -4.62 21.65
CA TYR A 227 0.50 -4.75 20.78
C TYR A 227 1.51 -3.61 20.96
N ALA A 228 1.04 -2.37 21.11
CA ALA A 228 1.89 -1.20 21.30
C ALA A 228 2.72 -1.26 22.60
N SER A 229 2.19 -1.93 23.64
CA SER A 229 2.85 -2.12 24.94
C SER A 229 3.59 -3.46 25.08
N SER A 230 3.52 -4.32 24.06
CA SER A 230 4.07 -5.69 24.09
C SER A 230 5.56 -5.71 23.80
N ASN A 231 6.24 -6.77 24.26
CA ASN A 231 7.64 -7.01 23.92
C ASN A 231 7.78 -7.53 22.47
N SER A 232 9.00 -7.51 21.93
CA SER A 232 9.28 -7.92 20.54
C SER A 232 8.88 -9.36 20.21
N ARG A 233 8.94 -10.29 21.18
CA ARG A 233 8.55 -11.69 20.96
C ARG A 233 7.04 -11.82 20.77
N ASP A 234 6.26 -11.10 21.56
CA ASP A 234 4.79 -11.14 21.48
C ASP A 234 4.30 -10.36 20.24
N GLN A 235 4.98 -9.28 19.84
CA GLN A 235 4.74 -8.61 18.56
C GLN A 235 5.02 -9.55 17.37
N GLU A 236 6.17 -10.26 17.41
CA GLU A 236 6.51 -11.28 16.41
C GLU A 236 5.47 -12.41 16.38
N PHE A 237 4.91 -12.80 17.54
CA PHE A 237 3.85 -13.82 17.61
C PHE A 237 2.61 -13.38 16.83
N VAL A 238 2.16 -12.14 17.02
CA VAL A 238 0.99 -11.59 16.32
C VAL A 238 1.25 -11.49 14.81
N GLN A 239 2.46 -11.09 14.40
CA GLN A 239 2.85 -11.10 12.99
C GLN A 239 2.85 -12.52 12.40
N ASN A 240 3.39 -13.51 13.11
CA ASN A 240 3.38 -14.91 12.68
C ASN A 240 1.94 -15.46 12.58
N LEU A 241 1.03 -15.02 13.45
CA LEU A 241 -0.39 -15.37 13.38
C LEU A 241 -1.06 -14.76 12.16
N ALA A 242 -0.76 -13.51 11.83
CA ALA A 242 -1.22 -12.89 10.59
C ALA A 242 -0.79 -13.72 9.38
N LEU A 243 0.51 -14.06 9.30
CA LEU A 243 1.08 -14.88 8.23
C LEU A 243 0.47 -16.29 8.17
N PHE A 244 0.24 -16.93 9.32
CA PHE A 244 -0.43 -18.24 9.39
C PHE A 244 -1.81 -18.18 8.75
N LEU A 245 -2.65 -17.24 9.20
CA LEU A 245 -4.03 -17.10 8.75
C LEU A 245 -4.10 -16.72 7.27
N THR A 246 -3.33 -15.71 6.84
CA THR A 246 -3.36 -15.25 5.44
C THR A 246 -2.81 -16.30 4.50
N ASN A 247 -1.74 -17.01 4.85
CA ASN A 247 -1.16 -18.06 4.01
C ASN A 247 -2.12 -19.27 3.91
N PHE A 248 -2.66 -19.73 5.04
CA PHE A 248 -3.59 -20.84 5.06
C PHE A 248 -4.86 -20.54 4.27
N PHE A 249 -5.50 -19.39 4.50
CA PHE A 249 -6.69 -19.02 3.74
C PHE A 249 -6.38 -18.77 2.26
N SER A 250 -5.22 -18.21 1.92
CA SER A 250 -4.87 -17.98 0.51
C SER A 250 -4.80 -19.26 -0.31
N ASN A 251 -4.46 -20.40 0.30
CA ASN A 251 -4.31 -21.69 -0.38
C ASN A 251 -5.50 -22.65 -0.15
N HIS A 252 -6.15 -22.56 1.01
CA HIS A 252 -7.08 -23.57 1.51
C HIS A 252 -8.40 -22.97 2.04
N LEU A 253 -8.81 -21.77 1.61
CA LEU A 253 -10.09 -21.17 2.05
C LEU A 253 -11.30 -22.07 1.81
N SER A 254 -11.36 -22.72 0.64
CA SER A 254 -12.51 -23.50 0.20
C SER A 254 -12.83 -24.69 1.10
N ILE A 255 -11.81 -25.32 1.70
CA ILE A 255 -12.03 -26.46 2.62
C ILE A 255 -12.63 -25.99 3.95
N ILE A 256 -12.29 -24.79 4.43
CA ILE A 256 -12.86 -24.21 5.65
C ILE A 256 -14.27 -23.66 5.39
N GLU A 257 -14.50 -23.05 4.23
CA GLU A 257 -15.83 -22.57 3.82
C GLU A 257 -16.89 -23.68 3.75
N ASN A 258 -16.47 -24.91 3.46
CA ASN A 258 -17.34 -26.06 3.31
C ASN A 258 -17.53 -26.87 4.60
N LEU A 259 -16.92 -26.44 5.71
CA LEU A 259 -17.13 -27.08 7.00
C LEU A 259 -18.59 -26.89 7.47
N PRO A 260 -19.16 -27.91 8.14
CA PRO A 260 -20.50 -27.78 8.72
C PRO A 260 -20.54 -26.77 9.87
N ASN A 261 -19.41 -26.56 10.56
CA ASN A 261 -19.28 -25.53 11.58
C ASN A 261 -18.66 -24.26 10.97
N PRO A 262 -19.43 -23.18 10.75
CA PRO A 262 -18.93 -21.93 10.20
C PRO A 262 -18.06 -21.14 11.20
N ASP A 263 -18.06 -21.50 12.48
CA ASP A 263 -17.39 -20.71 13.53
C ASP A 263 -15.90 -20.58 13.26
N PHE A 264 -15.20 -21.64 12.83
CA PHE A 264 -13.76 -21.56 12.56
C PHE A 264 -13.42 -20.59 11.42
N LEU A 265 -14.28 -20.51 10.40
CA LEU A 265 -14.15 -19.54 9.32
C LEU A 265 -14.26 -18.12 9.88
N VAL A 266 -15.37 -17.87 10.58
CA VAL A 266 -15.71 -16.54 11.11
C VAL A 266 -14.70 -16.09 12.17
N HIS A 267 -14.33 -16.94 13.12
CA HIS A 267 -13.35 -16.64 14.18
C HIS A 267 -11.97 -16.37 13.59
N GLY A 268 -11.50 -17.18 12.63
CA GLY A 268 -10.21 -16.95 11.96
C GLY A 268 -10.16 -15.58 11.26
N HIS A 269 -11.26 -15.20 10.60
CA HIS A 269 -11.37 -13.87 9.98
C HIS A 269 -11.50 -12.75 11.01
N PHE A 270 -12.16 -12.97 12.15
CA PHE A 270 -12.19 -11.99 13.23
C PHE A 270 -10.81 -11.75 13.83
N TYR A 271 -9.97 -12.78 14.00
CA TYR A 271 -8.57 -12.57 14.36
C TYR A 271 -7.86 -11.68 13.35
N LEU A 272 -8.02 -11.94 12.05
CA LEU A 272 -7.45 -11.07 11.01
C LEU A 272 -7.96 -9.63 11.11
N ILE A 273 -9.23 -9.40 11.43
CA ILE A 273 -9.78 -8.05 11.65
C ILE A 273 -9.11 -7.37 12.84
N ARG A 274 -8.99 -8.06 13.99
CA ARG A 274 -8.34 -7.51 15.19
C ARG A 274 -6.85 -7.23 14.96
N ILE A 275 -6.18 -8.09 14.21
CA ILE A 275 -4.79 -7.87 13.78
C ILE A 275 -4.69 -6.67 12.84
N SER A 276 -5.64 -6.53 11.90
CA SER A 276 -5.68 -5.40 10.95
C SER A 276 -5.92 -4.04 11.62
N GLN A 277 -6.43 -4.03 12.85
CA GLN A 277 -6.60 -2.80 13.65
C GLN A 277 -5.28 -2.31 14.28
N ILE A 278 -4.23 -3.13 14.32
CA ILE A 278 -2.92 -2.78 14.90
C ILE A 278 -2.26 -1.66 14.09
N ASP A 279 -1.65 -0.69 14.77
CA ASP A 279 -0.91 0.42 14.15
C ASP A 279 0.51 -0.02 13.79
N ASP A 280 0.63 -1.01 12.90
CA ASP A 280 1.88 -1.53 12.34
C ASP A 280 1.75 -1.68 10.82
N ARG A 281 2.61 -0.96 10.07
CA ARG A 281 2.52 -0.84 8.61
C ARG A 281 2.73 -2.19 7.90
N GLU A 282 3.65 -3.02 8.40
CA GLU A 282 4.00 -4.29 7.75
C GLU A 282 2.94 -5.35 8.03
N ILE A 283 2.41 -5.42 9.26
CA ILE A 283 1.29 -6.30 9.59
C ILE A 283 0.05 -5.94 8.79
N PHE A 284 -0.27 -4.64 8.67
CA PHE A 284 -1.43 -4.20 7.90
C PHE A 284 -1.29 -4.56 6.42
N LYS A 285 -0.11 -4.42 5.81
CA LYS A 285 0.14 -4.85 4.41
C LYS A 285 -0.14 -6.34 4.21
N ILE A 286 0.36 -7.19 5.11
CA ILE A 286 0.12 -8.65 5.07
C ILE A 286 -1.39 -8.94 5.07
N CYS A 287 -2.14 -8.30 5.96
CA CYS A 287 -3.59 -8.48 6.05
C CYS A 287 -4.31 -7.92 4.82
N LEU A 288 -3.93 -6.73 4.36
CA LEU A 288 -4.56 -6.03 3.24
C LEU A 288 -4.40 -6.80 1.92
N GLU A 289 -3.24 -7.43 1.68
CA GLU A 289 -3.03 -8.30 0.52
C GLU A 289 -4.06 -9.44 0.48
N TYR A 290 -4.22 -10.13 1.62
CA TYR A 290 -5.23 -11.17 1.76
C TYR A 290 -6.66 -10.64 1.61
N TRP A 291 -6.99 -9.53 2.28
CA TRP A 291 -8.32 -8.95 2.21
C TRP A 291 -8.71 -8.56 0.79
N THR A 292 -7.78 -7.97 0.04
CA THR A 292 -7.97 -7.59 -1.36
C THR A 292 -8.26 -8.82 -2.22
N LYS A 293 -7.50 -9.91 -2.03
CA LYS A 293 -7.76 -11.19 -2.71
C LYS A 293 -9.16 -11.73 -2.39
N LEU A 294 -9.52 -11.79 -1.11
CA LEU A 294 -10.82 -12.31 -0.67
C LEU A 294 -11.99 -11.51 -1.28
N VAL A 295 -11.97 -10.18 -1.17
CA VAL A 295 -13.10 -9.36 -1.66
C VAL A 295 -13.18 -9.33 -3.18
N CYS A 296 -12.04 -9.44 -3.87
CA CYS A 296 -11.99 -9.59 -5.32
C CYS A 296 -12.64 -10.92 -5.75
N ASP A 297 -12.26 -12.05 -5.14
CA ASP A 297 -12.82 -13.37 -5.45
C ASP A 297 -14.35 -13.42 -5.19
N LEU A 298 -14.82 -12.80 -4.11
CA LEU A 298 -16.25 -12.70 -3.80
C LEU A 298 -17.01 -11.80 -4.80
N TYR A 299 -16.37 -10.74 -5.29
CA TYR A 299 -16.93 -9.84 -6.27
C TYR A 299 -17.00 -10.49 -7.66
N ASP A 300 -15.96 -11.22 -8.06
CA ASP A 300 -15.92 -11.95 -9.32
C ASP A 300 -17.01 -13.04 -9.39
N GLU A 301 -17.29 -13.74 -8.28
CA GLU A 301 -18.42 -14.66 -8.18
C GLU A 301 -19.75 -13.96 -8.49
N MET A 302 -19.95 -12.75 -7.96
CA MET A 302 -21.15 -11.96 -8.24
C MET A 302 -21.25 -11.53 -9.71
N GLN A 303 -20.11 -11.20 -10.35
CA GLN A 303 -20.08 -10.81 -11.75
C GLN A 303 -20.38 -11.97 -12.71
N GLN A 304 -20.03 -13.20 -12.33
CA GLN A 304 -20.19 -14.40 -13.17
C GLN A 304 -21.60 -14.99 -13.14
N LEU A 305 -22.54 -14.41 -12.39
CA LEU A 305 -23.92 -14.87 -12.37
C LEU A 305 -24.56 -14.78 -13.78
N PRO A 306 -25.11 -15.88 -14.31
CA PRO A 306 -25.63 -15.91 -15.68
C PRO A 306 -26.83 -14.96 -15.84
N ILE A 307 -26.71 -14.03 -16.78
CA ILE A 307 -27.73 -13.03 -17.12
C ILE A 307 -29.04 -13.67 -17.64
N THR A 308 -28.97 -14.92 -18.11
CA THR A 308 -30.05 -15.61 -18.83
C THR A 308 -31.17 -16.19 -17.96
N ASP A 309 -30.93 -16.44 -16.66
CA ASP A 309 -31.95 -16.94 -15.72
C ASP A 309 -32.62 -15.81 -14.92
N LEU A 310 -32.33 -14.55 -15.24
CA LEU A 310 -32.82 -13.39 -14.52
C LEU A 310 -34.16 -12.89 -15.07
N ASN A 311 -35.11 -12.74 -14.16
CA ASN A 311 -36.37 -12.04 -14.38
C ASN A 311 -36.10 -10.67 -15.06
N PRO A 312 -36.82 -10.25 -16.12
CA PRO A 312 -36.55 -9.02 -16.87
C PRO A 312 -36.43 -7.73 -16.03
N LEU A 313 -36.98 -7.71 -14.82
CA LEU A 313 -36.83 -6.61 -13.86
C LEU A 313 -35.41 -6.55 -13.25
N VAL A 314 -34.77 -7.71 -13.05
CA VAL A 314 -33.41 -7.83 -12.52
C VAL A 314 -32.37 -7.58 -13.62
N SER A 315 -32.64 -7.93 -14.88
CA SER A 315 -31.75 -7.57 -16.00
C SER A 315 -31.66 -6.06 -16.20
N MET A 316 -32.74 -5.31 -15.93
CA MET A 316 -32.71 -3.84 -15.88
C MET A 316 -31.89 -3.32 -14.68
N SER A 317 -32.00 -3.90 -13.47
CA SER A 317 -31.17 -3.45 -12.34
C SER A 317 -29.69 -3.85 -12.46
N MET A 318 -29.41 -5.00 -13.08
CA MET A 318 -28.06 -5.50 -13.35
C MET A 318 -27.42 -4.81 -14.56
N SER A 319 -28.17 -4.08 -15.39
CA SER A 319 -27.57 -3.16 -16.39
C SER A 319 -26.67 -2.10 -15.75
N GLY A 320 -26.85 -1.83 -14.45
CA GLY A 320 -25.94 -1.03 -13.63
C GLY A 320 -24.52 -1.61 -13.50
N LEU A 321 -24.33 -2.94 -13.63
CA LEU A 321 -23.01 -3.57 -13.64
C LEU A 321 -22.23 -3.26 -14.92
N SER A 322 -22.91 -3.17 -16.07
CA SER A 322 -22.27 -2.75 -17.33
C SER A 322 -21.85 -1.28 -17.34
N ASN A 323 -22.46 -0.48 -16.47
CA ASN A 323 -22.26 0.97 -16.34
C ASN A 323 -21.48 1.37 -15.06
N GLY A 324 -20.92 0.40 -14.34
CA GLY A 324 -20.00 0.63 -13.21
C GLY A 324 -20.65 1.14 -11.91
N GLY A 325 -21.87 0.73 -11.56
CA GLY A 325 -22.49 1.07 -10.27
C GLY A 325 -22.85 -0.15 -9.42
N ALA A 326 -22.58 -0.09 -8.12
CA ALA A 326 -22.90 -1.15 -7.18
C ALA A 326 -24.40 -1.53 -7.20
N PRO A 327 -24.73 -2.84 -7.29
CA PRO A 327 -26.12 -3.32 -7.22
C PRO A 327 -26.66 -3.17 -5.79
N HIS A 328 -27.98 -3.01 -5.67
CA HIS A 328 -28.62 -2.98 -4.35
C HIS A 328 -28.61 -4.40 -3.73
N PRO A 329 -28.15 -4.61 -2.49
CA PRO A 329 -27.94 -5.95 -1.92
C PRO A 329 -29.19 -6.83 -1.90
N GLN A 330 -30.39 -6.24 -1.80
CA GLN A 330 -31.65 -6.98 -1.81
C GLN A 330 -31.92 -7.73 -3.13
N THR A 331 -31.37 -7.28 -4.27
CA THR A 331 -31.58 -7.95 -5.55
C THR A 331 -30.90 -9.33 -5.60
N MET A 332 -29.87 -9.54 -4.77
CA MET A 332 -29.10 -10.78 -4.73
C MET A 332 -29.28 -11.57 -3.43
N ALA A 333 -30.17 -11.13 -2.54
CA ALA A 333 -30.43 -11.81 -1.27
C ALA A 333 -30.97 -13.25 -1.43
N GLY A 334 -31.59 -13.56 -2.58
CA GLY A 334 -32.10 -14.91 -2.90
C GLY A 334 -31.06 -15.89 -3.45
N TYR A 335 -29.83 -15.44 -3.73
CA TYR A 335 -28.79 -16.30 -4.32
C TYR A 335 -27.86 -16.87 -3.23
N PRO A 336 -27.51 -18.18 -3.30
CA PRO A 336 -26.60 -18.81 -2.35
C PRO A 336 -25.14 -18.46 -2.69
N LEU A 337 -24.75 -17.20 -2.48
CA LEU A 337 -23.39 -16.69 -2.75
C LEU A 337 -22.44 -16.94 -1.57
N ARG A 338 -21.14 -17.10 -1.84
CA ARG A 338 -20.12 -17.26 -0.78
C ARG A 338 -20.08 -16.05 0.13
N LYS A 339 -20.31 -14.84 -0.40
CA LYS A 339 -20.31 -13.58 0.38
C LYS A 339 -21.25 -13.63 1.61
N ASN A 340 -22.34 -14.39 1.53
CA ASN A 340 -23.33 -14.48 2.60
C ASN A 340 -22.78 -15.18 3.85
N LYS A 341 -21.73 -16.01 3.71
CA LYS A 341 -21.00 -16.62 4.84
C LYS A 341 -20.16 -15.60 5.63
N TYR A 342 -19.86 -14.45 5.02
CA TYR A 342 -18.96 -13.43 5.56
C TYR A 342 -19.66 -12.15 5.99
N GLY A 343 -21.00 -12.12 6.10
CA GLY A 343 -21.77 -10.89 6.33
C GLY A 343 -21.20 -9.99 7.44
N GLU A 344 -21.08 -10.54 8.65
CA GLU A 344 -20.55 -9.80 9.81
C GLU A 344 -19.05 -9.44 9.66
N VAL A 345 -18.26 -10.33 9.07
CA VAL A 345 -16.83 -10.11 8.80
C VAL A 345 -16.64 -8.94 7.85
N LEU A 346 -17.40 -8.89 6.74
CA LEU A 346 -17.29 -7.84 5.74
C LEU A 346 -17.72 -6.47 6.30
N THR A 347 -18.73 -6.41 7.16
CA THR A 347 -19.14 -5.18 7.85
C THR A 347 -18.01 -4.64 8.74
N ASN A 348 -17.39 -5.50 9.55
CA ASN A 348 -16.25 -5.09 10.38
C ASN A 348 -15.02 -4.73 9.53
N LEU A 349 -14.80 -5.43 8.42
CA LEU A 349 -13.71 -5.12 7.49
C LEU A 349 -13.88 -3.75 6.83
N ARG A 350 -15.11 -3.36 6.44
CA ARG A 350 -15.39 -1.99 5.95
C ARG A 350 -14.98 -0.94 6.97
N GLN A 351 -15.31 -1.15 8.24
CA GLN A 351 -14.92 -0.22 9.31
C GLN A 351 -13.40 -0.09 9.41
N VAL A 352 -12.66 -1.21 9.40
CA VAL A 352 -11.20 -1.22 9.43
C VAL A 352 -10.60 -0.51 8.21
N MET A 353 -11.11 -0.78 7.00
CA MET A 353 -10.59 -0.14 5.78
C MET A 353 -10.83 1.37 5.76
N ILE A 354 -11.93 1.84 6.35
CA ILE A 354 -12.20 3.28 6.53
C ILE A 354 -11.23 3.89 7.56
N GLU A 355 -11.04 3.24 8.70
CA GLU A 355 -10.16 3.73 9.78
C GLU A 355 -8.66 3.69 9.43
N LYS A 356 -8.26 2.74 8.57
CA LYS A 356 -6.88 2.57 8.09
C LYS A 356 -6.63 3.22 6.74
N MET A 357 -7.57 4.00 6.23
CA MET A 357 -7.38 4.70 4.96
C MET A 357 -6.20 5.66 5.06
N VAL A 358 -5.25 5.55 4.14
CA VAL A 358 -4.05 6.38 4.12
C VAL A 358 -4.23 7.61 3.25
N ARG A 359 -3.40 8.63 3.50
CA ARG A 359 -3.44 9.93 2.84
C ARG A 359 -3.36 9.81 1.30
N PRO A 360 -4.38 10.25 0.54
CA PRO A 360 -4.38 10.30 -0.92
C PRO A 360 -3.32 11.27 -1.46
N GLU A 361 -2.89 11.10 -2.72
CA GLU A 361 -1.86 11.96 -3.32
C GLU A 361 -2.27 13.43 -3.44
N GLU A 362 -3.56 13.69 -3.52
CA GLU A 362 -4.15 15.01 -3.72
C GLU A 362 -4.20 15.88 -2.46
N VAL A 363 -4.06 15.27 -1.28
CA VAL A 363 -4.06 16.00 0.00
C VAL A 363 -2.65 16.47 0.32
N LEU A 364 -2.47 17.79 0.37
CA LEU A 364 -1.16 18.44 0.55
C LEU A 364 -0.92 18.93 1.99
N ILE A 365 -1.95 18.92 2.83
CA ILE A 365 -1.91 19.36 4.22
C ILE A 365 -1.76 18.17 5.17
N VAL A 366 -0.90 18.32 6.17
CA VAL A 366 -0.48 17.24 7.06
C VAL A 366 -0.22 17.78 8.46
N GLU A 367 -0.51 17.00 9.48
CA GLU A 367 -0.05 17.26 10.85
C GLU A 367 1.40 16.74 10.98
N ASN A 368 2.34 17.61 11.36
CA ASN A 368 3.72 17.21 11.65
C ASN A 368 3.84 16.60 13.06
N ASP A 369 5.03 16.11 13.42
CA ASP A 369 5.30 15.51 14.75
C ASP A 369 5.10 16.49 15.92
N GLU A 370 5.09 17.80 15.65
CA GLU A 370 4.86 18.86 16.62
C GLU A 370 3.36 19.21 16.78
N GLY A 371 2.47 18.58 16.01
CA GLY A 371 1.03 18.83 16.01
C GLY A 371 0.60 20.07 15.20
N GLU A 372 1.49 20.62 14.37
CA GLU A 372 1.21 21.74 13.49
C GLU A 372 0.79 21.29 12.10
N ILE A 373 -0.12 22.06 11.50
CA ILE A 373 -0.60 21.80 10.15
C ILE A 373 0.37 22.42 9.14
N VAL A 374 1.02 21.58 8.34
CA VAL A 374 2.05 21.97 7.37
C VAL A 374 1.75 21.44 5.96
N ARG A 375 2.44 21.99 4.96
CA ARG A 375 2.36 21.57 3.55
C ARG A 375 3.44 20.54 3.23
N GLU A 376 3.08 19.43 2.60
CA GLU A 376 4.00 18.37 2.16
C GLU A 376 3.75 17.95 0.70
N PHE A 377 4.80 17.98 -0.14
CA PHE A 377 4.72 17.64 -1.57
C PHE A 377 5.25 16.25 -1.93
N VAL A 378 6.21 15.74 -1.16
CA VAL A 378 6.94 14.51 -1.51
C VAL A 378 6.28 13.36 -0.79
N LYS A 379 5.73 12.40 -1.55
CA LYS A 379 5.15 11.18 -0.97
C LYS A 379 6.06 10.00 -1.22
N GLU A 380 6.21 9.17 -0.19
CA GLU A 380 6.83 7.86 -0.30
C GLU A 380 6.03 6.99 -1.28
N SER A 381 6.71 6.37 -2.25
CA SER A 381 6.09 5.49 -3.24
C SER A 381 5.28 4.36 -2.59
N ASP A 382 5.76 3.85 -1.46
CA ASP A 382 5.09 2.80 -0.68
C ASP A 382 3.75 3.26 -0.08
N THR A 383 3.63 4.54 0.32
CA THR A 383 2.37 5.09 0.85
C THR A 383 1.31 5.24 -0.24
N ILE A 384 1.74 5.61 -1.45
CA ILE A 384 0.85 5.68 -2.62
C ILE A 384 0.36 4.27 -2.98
N GLN A 385 1.24 3.26 -2.94
CA GLN A 385 0.84 1.89 -3.23
C GLN A 385 -0.14 1.37 -2.17
N LEU A 386 0.13 1.64 -0.89
CA LEU A 386 -0.78 1.29 0.19
C LEU A 386 -2.16 1.95 0.01
N TYR A 387 -2.21 3.23 -0.36
CA TYR A 387 -3.47 3.92 -0.68
C TYR A 387 -4.23 3.24 -1.82
N LYS A 388 -3.54 2.89 -2.91
CA LYS A 388 -4.15 2.22 -4.07
C LYS A 388 -4.77 0.88 -3.67
N THR A 389 -4.05 0.05 -2.93
CA THR A 389 -4.56 -1.26 -2.49
C THR A 389 -5.72 -1.12 -1.49
N THR A 390 -5.64 -0.21 -0.51
CA THR A 390 -6.75 0.03 0.44
C THR A 390 -7.99 0.55 -0.28
N ARG A 391 -7.81 1.47 -1.25
CA ARG A 391 -8.89 1.97 -2.11
C ARG A 391 -9.54 0.85 -2.91
N GLU A 392 -8.75 0.00 -3.56
CA GLU A 392 -9.24 -1.14 -4.33
C GLU A 392 -10.08 -2.08 -3.47
N CYS A 393 -9.57 -2.47 -2.30
CA CYS A 393 -10.30 -3.30 -1.33
C CYS A 393 -11.63 -2.64 -0.91
N LEU A 394 -11.63 -1.34 -0.58
CA LEU A 394 -12.84 -0.62 -0.18
C LEU A 394 -13.85 -0.47 -1.32
N VAL A 395 -13.39 -0.31 -2.56
CA VAL A 395 -14.25 -0.28 -3.76
C VAL A 395 -14.95 -1.63 -3.94
N PHE A 396 -14.24 -2.75 -3.83
CA PHE A 396 -14.87 -4.08 -3.89
C PHE A 396 -15.88 -4.27 -2.76
N LEU A 397 -15.53 -3.91 -1.53
CA LEU A 397 -16.45 -3.96 -0.39
C LEU A 397 -17.73 -3.16 -0.60
N THR A 398 -17.62 -1.99 -1.25
CA THR A 398 -18.75 -1.14 -1.61
C THR A 398 -19.65 -1.78 -2.67
N HIS A 399 -19.08 -2.52 -3.62
CA HIS A 399 -19.87 -3.30 -4.59
C HIS A 399 -20.55 -4.51 -3.96
N LEU A 400 -19.92 -5.16 -2.97
CA LEU A 400 -20.48 -6.31 -2.25
C LEU A 400 -21.69 -5.94 -1.40
N ASP A 401 -21.68 -4.73 -0.82
CA ASP A 401 -22.83 -4.11 -0.13
C ASP A 401 -22.66 -2.59 -0.04
N VAL A 402 -23.40 -1.86 -0.88
CA VAL A 402 -23.36 -0.39 -0.91
C VAL A 402 -24.09 0.25 0.26
N VAL A 403 -25.13 -0.42 0.79
CA VAL A 403 -25.98 0.11 1.87
C VAL A 403 -25.22 0.08 3.18
N ASP A 404 -24.51 -1.02 3.44
CA ASP A 404 -23.66 -1.13 4.63
C ASP A 404 -22.52 -0.10 4.60
N THR A 405 -21.86 0.09 3.45
CA THR A 405 -20.84 1.15 3.31
C THR A 405 -21.43 2.55 3.54
N GLU A 406 -22.57 2.88 2.93
CA GLU A 406 -23.27 4.17 3.12
C GLU A 406 -23.61 4.40 4.60
N THR A 407 -24.12 3.37 5.29
CA THR A 407 -24.50 3.43 6.70
C THR A 407 -23.29 3.67 7.60
N ILE A 408 -22.21 2.88 7.44
CA ILE A 408 -20.99 3.02 8.25
C ILE A 408 -20.36 4.41 8.08
N MET A 409 -20.25 4.90 6.83
CA MET A 409 -19.68 6.22 6.57
C MET A 409 -20.55 7.34 7.13
N SER A 410 -21.88 7.21 7.03
CA SER A 410 -22.83 8.19 7.56
C SER A 410 -22.80 8.25 9.10
N ASP A 411 -22.77 7.09 9.77
CA ASP A 411 -22.67 7.00 11.23
C ASP A 411 -21.34 7.57 11.74
N LYS A 412 -20.22 7.28 11.04
CA LYS A 412 -18.93 7.88 11.40
C LYS A 412 -18.94 9.39 11.19
N LEU A 413 -19.57 9.88 10.13
CA LEU A 413 -19.69 11.32 9.87
C LEU A 413 -20.54 12.02 10.93
N SER A 414 -21.67 11.44 11.34
CA SER A 414 -22.51 12.03 12.39
C SER A 414 -21.75 12.18 13.71
N LYS A 415 -20.90 11.21 14.05
CA LYS A 415 -20.02 11.26 15.24
C LYS A 415 -18.87 12.28 15.15
N GLN A 416 -18.50 12.70 13.94
CA GLN A 416 -17.59 13.83 13.75
C GLN A 416 -18.32 15.16 13.96
N VAL A 417 -19.58 15.25 13.53
CA VAL A 417 -20.41 16.46 13.62
C VAL A 417 -20.91 16.72 15.04
N ASP A 418 -21.40 15.71 15.75
CA ASP A 418 -21.83 15.85 17.15
C ASP A 418 -20.65 16.05 18.13
N GLY A 419 -19.43 15.73 17.69
CA GLY A 419 -18.19 15.89 18.42
C GLY A 419 -17.80 14.69 19.29
N SER A 420 -18.52 13.57 19.26
CA SER A 420 -18.22 12.40 20.12
C SER A 420 -16.90 11.72 19.75
N GLU A 421 -16.57 11.67 18.46
CA GLU A 421 -15.34 11.03 17.94
C GLU A 421 -14.47 12.01 17.14
N TRP A 422 -14.67 13.33 17.31
CA TRP A 422 -13.95 14.36 16.57
C TRP A 422 -12.44 14.30 16.83
N SER A 423 -11.67 14.07 15.76
CA SER A 423 -10.23 14.30 15.70
C SER A 423 -9.81 14.56 14.26
N TRP A 424 -8.67 15.22 14.04
CA TRP A 424 -8.15 15.45 12.68
C TRP A 424 -7.93 14.12 11.96
N ALA A 425 -7.30 13.15 12.65
CA ALA A 425 -7.07 11.81 12.11
C ALA A 425 -8.36 11.10 11.69
N ASN A 426 -9.40 11.10 12.53
CA ASN A 426 -10.67 10.42 12.24
C ASN A 426 -11.43 11.11 11.10
N CYS A 427 -11.47 12.44 11.09
CA CYS A 427 -12.13 13.20 10.03
C CYS A 427 -11.40 13.00 8.68
N ASN A 428 -10.07 13.04 8.69
CA ASN A 428 -9.23 12.82 7.50
C ASN A 428 -9.43 11.42 6.92
N THR A 429 -9.22 10.37 7.72
CA THR A 429 -9.35 8.98 7.27
C THR A 429 -10.75 8.68 6.71
N LEU A 430 -11.81 9.19 7.37
CA LEU A 430 -13.17 9.10 6.87
C LEU A 430 -13.35 9.80 5.51
N CYS A 431 -12.89 11.04 5.37
CA CYS A 431 -13.05 11.80 4.13
C CYS A 431 -12.21 11.24 2.98
N TRP A 432 -11.03 10.71 3.29
CA TRP A 432 -10.20 9.96 2.34
C TRP A 432 -10.92 8.71 1.85
N ALA A 433 -11.56 7.97 2.78
CA ALA A 433 -12.35 6.80 2.43
C ALA A 433 -13.55 7.16 1.55
N ILE A 434 -14.29 8.23 1.90
CA ILE A 434 -15.40 8.74 1.10
C ILE A 434 -14.95 9.14 -0.31
N GLY A 435 -13.84 9.86 -0.47
CA GLY A 435 -13.34 10.23 -1.80
C GLY A 435 -12.84 9.03 -2.61
N SER A 436 -12.26 8.02 -1.94
CA SER A 436 -11.66 6.87 -2.62
C SER A 436 -12.66 5.95 -3.33
N ILE A 437 -13.92 5.89 -2.86
CA ILE A 437 -15.01 5.09 -3.44
C ILE A 437 -15.75 5.77 -4.59
N SER A 438 -15.25 6.91 -5.09
CA SER A 438 -15.85 7.62 -6.21
C SER A 438 -16.07 6.71 -7.42
N GLY A 439 -17.29 6.73 -7.95
CA GLY A 439 -17.70 5.88 -9.07
C GLY A 439 -18.13 4.46 -8.69
N ALA A 440 -17.97 4.01 -7.45
CA ALA A 440 -18.44 2.68 -7.03
C ALA A 440 -19.97 2.63 -6.84
N MET A 441 -20.60 3.76 -6.51
CA MET A 441 -22.04 3.86 -6.32
C MET A 441 -22.76 4.16 -7.64
N ASN A 442 -24.03 3.78 -7.76
CA ASN A 442 -24.89 4.30 -8.84
C ASN A 442 -25.18 5.80 -8.63
N GLU A 443 -25.55 6.51 -9.69
CA GLU A 443 -25.68 7.98 -9.68
C GLU A 443 -26.71 8.50 -8.67
N GLU A 444 -27.83 7.79 -8.47
CA GLU A 444 -28.87 8.20 -7.53
C GLU A 444 -28.43 8.05 -6.07
N THR A 445 -27.79 6.93 -5.73
CA THR A 445 -27.26 6.65 -4.38
C THR A 445 -26.10 7.60 -4.08
N GLU A 446 -25.17 7.75 -5.03
CA GLU A 446 -24.03 8.68 -4.93
C GLU A 446 -24.52 10.11 -4.68
N LYS A 447 -25.56 10.55 -5.40
CA LYS A 447 -26.16 11.87 -5.21
C LYS A 447 -26.70 12.06 -3.80
N ARG A 448 -27.53 11.13 -3.31
CA ARG A 448 -28.13 11.23 -1.95
C ARG A 448 -27.04 11.26 -0.88
N PHE A 449 -26.05 10.39 -1.01
CA PHE A 449 -24.94 10.28 -0.09
C PHE A 449 -24.12 11.58 -0.06
N LEU A 450 -23.66 12.06 -1.22
CA LEU A 450 -22.82 13.27 -1.30
C LEU A 450 -23.52 14.54 -0.86
N VAL A 451 -24.83 14.68 -1.10
CA VAL A 451 -25.58 15.84 -0.61
C VAL A 451 -25.54 15.91 0.91
N THR A 452 -25.62 14.77 1.59
CA THR A 452 -25.54 14.67 3.05
C THR A 452 -24.12 14.99 3.51
N VAL A 453 -23.13 14.29 2.95
CA VAL A 453 -21.71 14.47 3.31
C VAL A 453 -21.25 15.92 3.18
N ILE A 454 -21.51 16.56 2.05
CA ILE A 454 -21.05 17.92 1.78
C ILE A 454 -21.74 18.93 2.71
N LYS A 455 -23.04 18.76 2.97
CA LYS A 455 -23.77 19.64 3.90
C LYS A 455 -23.22 19.55 5.31
N ASP A 456 -22.98 18.33 5.78
CA ASP A 456 -22.47 18.09 7.13
C ASP A 456 -21.05 18.62 7.30
N LEU A 457 -20.16 18.42 6.32
CA LEU A 457 -18.80 18.97 6.33
C LEU A 457 -18.78 20.50 6.23
N LEU A 458 -19.65 21.11 5.43
CA LEU A 458 -19.79 22.58 5.40
C LEU A 458 -20.27 23.10 6.75
N GLY A 459 -21.27 22.47 7.36
CA GLY A 459 -21.73 22.77 8.70
C GLY A 459 -20.60 22.63 9.74
N LEU A 460 -19.78 21.59 9.62
CA LEU A 460 -18.63 21.35 10.48
C LEU A 460 -17.56 22.45 10.35
N THR A 461 -17.35 22.97 9.13
CA THR A 461 -16.42 24.08 8.86
C THR A 461 -16.89 25.38 9.54
N GLU A 462 -18.20 25.60 9.63
CA GLU A 462 -18.79 26.75 10.33
C GLU A 462 -18.76 26.56 11.86
N GLN A 463 -18.98 25.34 12.36
CA GLN A 463 -18.99 25.03 13.79
C GLN A 463 -17.60 25.06 14.42
N LYS A 464 -16.59 24.49 13.76
CA LYS A 464 -15.24 24.38 14.33
C LYS A 464 -14.51 25.72 14.24
N ARG A 465 -13.89 26.12 15.36
CA ARG A 465 -13.10 27.35 15.47
C ARG A 465 -11.60 27.03 15.38
N GLY A 466 -10.81 28.02 14.99
CA GLY A 466 -9.36 27.87 14.82
C GLY A 466 -8.96 27.62 13.36
N LYS A 467 -7.79 28.15 12.98
CA LYS A 467 -7.29 28.07 11.60
C LYS A 467 -7.03 26.62 11.19
N ASP A 468 -6.40 25.84 12.06
CA ASP A 468 -6.01 24.46 11.79
C ASP A 468 -7.23 23.55 11.59
N ASN A 469 -8.22 23.65 12.49
CA ASN A 469 -9.49 22.93 12.34
C ASN A 469 -10.19 23.25 11.01
N LYS A 470 -10.22 24.53 10.62
CA LYS A 470 -10.82 24.94 9.35
C LYS A 470 -10.02 24.45 8.15
N ALA A 471 -8.69 24.48 8.22
CA ALA A 471 -7.82 23.97 7.17
C ALA A 471 -8.02 22.47 6.96
N VAL A 472 -8.15 21.69 8.03
CA VAL A 472 -8.42 20.24 7.99
C VAL A 472 -9.79 19.93 7.40
N VAL A 473 -10.86 20.63 7.81
CA VAL A 473 -12.20 20.36 7.22
C VAL A 473 -12.25 20.82 5.75
N ALA A 474 -11.66 21.97 5.43
CA ALA A 474 -11.58 22.48 4.06
C ALA A 474 -10.80 21.53 3.15
N SER A 475 -9.68 20.97 3.61
CA SER A 475 -8.88 19.99 2.85
C SER A 475 -9.71 18.76 2.48
N ASN A 476 -10.48 18.25 3.42
CA ASN A 476 -11.34 17.10 3.25
C ASN A 476 -12.50 17.37 2.28
N ILE A 477 -13.16 18.53 2.40
CA ILE A 477 -14.20 18.96 1.45
C ILE A 477 -13.61 19.05 0.04
N MET A 478 -12.49 19.75 -0.12
CA MET A 478 -11.82 19.95 -1.40
C MET A 478 -11.41 18.62 -2.06
N TYR A 479 -10.87 17.70 -1.26
CA TYR A 479 -10.55 16.36 -1.73
C TYR A 479 -11.79 15.62 -2.24
N ILE A 480 -12.86 15.53 -1.44
CA ILE A 480 -14.10 14.84 -1.82
C ILE A 480 -14.67 15.44 -3.10
N VAL A 481 -14.91 16.75 -3.16
CA VAL A 481 -15.52 17.37 -4.37
C VAL A 481 -14.64 17.21 -5.62
N GLY A 482 -13.32 17.18 -5.46
CA GLY A 482 -12.38 16.90 -6.54
C GLY A 482 -12.50 15.48 -7.10
N GLN A 483 -12.86 14.50 -6.26
CA GLN A 483 -13.02 13.10 -6.66
C GLN A 483 -14.37 12.80 -7.35
N TYR A 484 -15.39 13.66 -7.20
CA TYR A 484 -16.76 13.39 -7.69
C TYR A 484 -17.21 14.29 -8.87
N PRO A 485 -16.53 14.28 -10.03
CA PRO A 485 -16.91 15.11 -11.16
C PRO A 485 -18.24 14.69 -11.81
N ARG A 486 -18.67 13.42 -11.68
CA ARG A 486 -19.97 12.95 -12.19
C ARG A 486 -21.11 13.69 -11.50
N PHE A 487 -21.11 13.70 -10.16
CA PHE A 487 -22.06 14.44 -9.34
C PHE A 487 -22.10 15.94 -9.68
N LEU A 488 -20.92 16.58 -9.79
CA LEU A 488 -20.83 18.01 -10.09
C LEU A 488 -21.43 18.37 -11.46
N LYS A 489 -21.28 17.51 -12.47
CA LYS A 489 -21.89 17.70 -13.80
C LYS A 489 -23.42 17.64 -13.75
N ALA A 490 -23.99 16.74 -12.95
CA ALA A 490 -25.43 16.61 -12.81
C ALA A 490 -26.07 17.75 -11.97
N HIS A 491 -25.28 18.47 -11.17
CA HIS A 491 -25.79 19.42 -10.18
C HIS A 491 -25.10 20.79 -10.25
N TRP A 492 -25.51 21.61 -11.23
CA TRP A 492 -24.94 22.94 -11.46
C TRP A 492 -24.88 23.83 -10.21
N LYS A 493 -25.96 23.93 -9.43
CA LYS A 493 -25.98 24.77 -8.22
C LYS A 493 -24.87 24.37 -7.24
N PHE A 494 -24.66 23.06 -7.05
CA PHE A 494 -23.57 22.55 -6.22
C PHE A 494 -22.21 22.87 -6.81
N LEU A 495 -22.02 22.67 -8.12
CA LEU A 495 -20.77 23.02 -8.80
C LEU A 495 -20.43 24.51 -8.61
N LYS A 496 -21.39 25.43 -8.82
CA LYS A 496 -21.18 26.87 -8.61
C LYS A 496 -20.85 27.20 -7.15
N THR A 497 -21.58 26.61 -6.19
CA THR A 497 -21.30 26.80 -4.76
C THR A 497 -19.90 26.32 -4.37
N VAL A 498 -19.50 25.13 -4.82
CA VAL A 498 -18.17 24.57 -4.54
C VAL A 498 -17.08 25.45 -5.12
N VAL A 499 -17.19 25.86 -6.39
CA VAL A 499 -16.18 26.73 -7.02
C VAL A 499 -16.06 28.08 -6.30
N ASN A 500 -17.17 28.68 -5.89
CA ASN A 500 -17.13 29.91 -5.08
C ASN A 500 -16.45 29.68 -3.72
N LYS A 501 -16.67 28.52 -3.08
CA LYS A 501 -15.93 28.17 -1.86
C LYS A 501 -14.43 27.94 -2.11
N LEU A 502 -14.04 27.38 -3.25
CA LEU A 502 -12.62 27.32 -3.62
C LEU A 502 -12.01 28.71 -3.75
N PHE A 503 -12.74 29.68 -4.32
CA PHE A 503 -12.27 31.07 -4.36
C PHE A 503 -12.16 31.68 -2.97
N GLU A 504 -13.08 31.39 -2.04
CA GLU A 504 -12.92 31.79 -0.64
C GLU A 504 -11.67 31.16 0.00
N PHE A 505 -11.39 29.88 -0.25
CA PHE A 505 -10.20 29.19 0.26
C PHE A 505 -8.88 29.70 -0.36
N MET A 506 -8.92 30.29 -1.56
CA MET A 506 -7.76 30.97 -2.16
C MET A 506 -7.35 32.23 -1.37
N HIS A 507 -8.23 32.78 -0.54
CA HIS A 507 -7.95 33.91 0.36
C HIS A 507 -7.52 33.47 1.77
N GLU A 508 -7.45 32.16 2.04
CA GLU A 508 -7.04 31.71 3.37
C GLU A 508 -5.54 31.83 3.58
N THR A 509 -5.17 32.29 4.78
CA THR A 509 -3.76 32.60 5.12
C THR A 509 -2.85 31.37 5.27
N HIS A 510 -3.40 30.17 5.24
CA HIS A 510 -2.65 28.94 5.38
C HIS A 510 -2.17 28.46 3.99
N GLU A 511 -0.86 28.43 3.75
CA GLU A 511 -0.30 28.18 2.41
C GLU A 511 -0.84 26.89 1.77
N GLY A 512 -0.86 25.77 2.52
CA GLY A 512 -1.36 24.50 1.99
C GLY A 512 -2.84 24.49 1.58
N VAL A 513 -3.66 25.42 2.11
CA VAL A 513 -5.10 25.51 1.76
C VAL A 513 -5.25 26.15 0.38
N GLN A 514 -4.50 27.21 0.11
CA GLN A 514 -4.52 27.88 -1.18
C GLN A 514 -4.06 26.95 -2.32
N ASP A 515 -3.04 26.13 -2.08
CA ASP A 515 -2.57 25.15 -3.07
C ASP A 515 -3.63 24.09 -3.36
N MET A 516 -4.23 23.50 -2.33
CA MET A 516 -5.31 22.54 -2.55
C MET A 516 -6.53 23.18 -3.21
N ALA A 517 -6.83 24.45 -2.94
CA ALA A 517 -7.91 25.16 -3.62
C ALA A 517 -7.64 25.30 -5.12
N CYS A 518 -6.41 25.69 -5.50
CA CYS A 518 -5.98 25.75 -6.90
C CYS A 518 -5.96 24.38 -7.58
N ASP A 519 -5.41 23.35 -6.92
CA ASP A 519 -5.33 21.97 -7.44
C ASP A 519 -6.71 21.32 -7.59
N THR A 520 -7.64 21.63 -6.68
CA THR A 520 -9.03 21.18 -6.77
C THR A 520 -9.75 21.95 -7.88
N PHE A 521 -9.52 23.26 -7.99
CA PHE A 521 -10.12 24.09 -9.03
C PHE A 521 -9.73 23.62 -10.43
N ILE A 522 -8.44 23.36 -10.69
CA ILE A 522 -7.97 22.86 -12.00
C ILE A 522 -8.54 21.48 -12.32
N LYS A 523 -8.65 20.58 -11.34
CA LYS A 523 -9.29 19.25 -11.52
C LYS A 523 -10.76 19.40 -11.93
N ILE A 524 -11.52 20.22 -11.20
CA ILE A 524 -12.93 20.49 -11.51
C ILE A 524 -13.05 21.16 -12.87
N ALA A 525 -12.23 22.17 -13.16
CA ALA A 525 -12.23 22.88 -14.44
C ALA A 525 -11.99 21.91 -15.60
N ASN A 526 -10.98 21.05 -15.52
CA ASN A 526 -10.67 20.08 -16.56
C ASN A 526 -11.82 19.05 -16.76
N LYS A 527 -12.34 18.48 -15.67
CA LYS A 527 -13.40 17.45 -15.74
C LYS A 527 -14.76 18.02 -16.12
N CYS A 528 -15.07 19.26 -15.75
CA CYS A 528 -16.39 19.90 -15.91
C CYS A 528 -16.42 21.07 -16.91
N LYS A 529 -15.33 21.34 -17.64
CA LYS A 529 -15.12 22.50 -18.54
C LYS A 529 -16.33 22.98 -19.36
N ARG A 530 -17.13 22.07 -19.93
CA ARG A 530 -18.31 22.42 -20.72
C ARG A 530 -19.38 23.19 -19.93
N HIS A 531 -19.52 22.93 -18.63
CA HIS A 531 -20.54 23.57 -17.80
C HIS A 531 -20.24 25.04 -17.54
N PHE A 532 -18.96 25.45 -17.61
CA PHE A 532 -18.53 26.82 -17.37
C PHE A 532 -18.79 27.75 -18.57
N VAL A 533 -18.79 27.21 -19.80
CA VAL A 533 -18.95 27.97 -21.05
C VAL A 533 -20.39 28.01 -21.56
N LEU A 534 -21.27 27.17 -21.02
CA LEU A 534 -22.69 27.15 -21.34
C LEU A 534 -23.47 27.98 -20.32
N THR A 535 -24.49 28.71 -20.77
CA THR A 535 -25.44 29.36 -19.87
C THR A 535 -26.29 28.29 -19.18
N GLN A 536 -26.24 28.28 -17.85
CA GLN A 536 -26.92 27.26 -17.04
C GLN A 536 -28.33 27.71 -16.65
N PRO A 537 -29.27 26.78 -16.37
CA PRO A 537 -30.63 27.15 -16.02
C PRO A 537 -30.68 28.05 -14.78
N GLY A 538 -31.26 29.23 -14.92
CA GLY A 538 -31.37 30.23 -13.85
C GLY A 538 -30.20 31.22 -13.74
N GLU A 539 -29.21 31.13 -14.64
CA GLU A 539 -28.10 32.10 -14.74
C GLU A 539 -28.31 33.03 -15.93
N SER A 540 -27.83 34.27 -15.83
CA SER A 540 -27.91 35.27 -16.91
C SER A 540 -26.77 35.17 -17.93
N GLU A 541 -25.61 34.65 -17.53
CA GLU A 541 -24.41 34.54 -18.35
C GLU A 541 -23.65 33.23 -18.05
N PRO A 542 -22.76 32.77 -18.96
CA PRO A 542 -21.84 31.69 -18.67
C PRO A 542 -20.94 32.03 -17.48
N PHE A 543 -20.67 31.05 -16.62
CA PHE A 543 -19.91 31.30 -15.39
C PHE A 543 -18.44 31.69 -15.65
N ILE A 544 -17.86 31.29 -16.79
CA ILE A 544 -16.53 31.75 -17.18
C ILE A 544 -16.43 33.28 -17.29
N ASP A 545 -17.48 33.97 -17.77
CA ASP A 545 -17.49 35.42 -17.88
C ASP A 545 -17.46 36.09 -16.49
N GLU A 546 -18.18 35.52 -15.51
CA GLU A 546 -18.15 35.95 -14.11
C GLU A 546 -16.75 35.76 -13.48
N ILE A 547 -16.10 34.63 -13.76
CA ILE A 547 -14.75 34.30 -13.25
C ILE A 547 -13.72 35.27 -13.83
N VAL A 548 -13.71 35.46 -15.15
CA VAL A 548 -12.71 36.32 -15.81
C VAL A 548 -12.86 37.77 -15.37
N ARG A 549 -14.09 38.27 -15.22
CA ARG A 549 -14.38 39.62 -14.72
C ARG A 549 -13.87 39.84 -13.28
N ASN A 550 -13.98 38.82 -12.43
CA ASN A 550 -13.58 38.91 -11.02
C ASN A 550 -12.17 38.38 -10.74
N MET A 551 -11.41 38.01 -11.77
CA MET A 551 -10.12 37.33 -11.62
C MET A 551 -9.15 38.05 -10.70
N ARG A 552 -8.99 39.38 -10.84
CA ARG A 552 -8.11 40.17 -9.98
C ARG A 552 -8.49 40.07 -8.50
N LYS A 553 -9.79 39.99 -8.21
CA LYS A 553 -10.29 39.81 -6.84
C LYS A 553 -10.00 38.40 -6.34
N ILE A 554 -10.16 37.39 -7.18
CA ILE A 554 -9.95 35.98 -6.80
C ILE A 554 -8.47 35.67 -6.54
N THR A 555 -7.56 36.21 -7.36
CA THR A 555 -6.14 35.82 -7.34
C THR A 555 -5.25 36.75 -6.52
N CYS A 556 -5.79 37.72 -5.77
CA CYS A 556 -4.97 38.78 -5.15
C CYS A 556 -4.03 38.28 -4.04
N ASP A 557 -4.42 37.23 -3.34
CA ASP A 557 -3.65 36.66 -2.21
C ASP A 557 -2.85 35.41 -2.62
N LEU A 558 -2.89 35.04 -3.90
CA LEU A 558 -2.21 33.85 -4.43
C LEU A 558 -0.75 34.13 -4.76
N SER A 559 0.09 33.13 -4.52
CA SER A 559 1.47 33.11 -5.00
C SER A 559 1.52 32.97 -6.53
N PRO A 560 2.63 33.36 -7.19
CA PRO A 560 2.75 33.25 -8.65
C PRO A 560 2.49 31.84 -9.19
N GLN A 561 2.94 30.78 -8.50
CA GLN A 561 2.72 29.39 -8.93
C GLN A 561 1.22 29.02 -8.89
N GLN A 562 0.50 29.44 -7.85
CA GLN A 562 -0.94 29.25 -7.74
C GLN A 562 -1.70 30.05 -8.81
N VAL A 563 -1.25 31.27 -9.11
CA VAL A 563 -1.79 32.05 -10.23
C VAL A 563 -1.60 31.30 -11.55
N HIS A 564 -0.43 30.73 -11.84
CA HIS A 564 -0.23 29.94 -13.05
C HIS A 564 -1.22 28.77 -13.16
N THR A 565 -1.44 28.05 -12.04
CA THR A 565 -2.40 26.94 -11.95
C THR A 565 -3.84 27.42 -12.20
N PHE A 566 -4.20 28.59 -11.67
CA PHE A 566 -5.50 29.21 -11.91
C PHE A 566 -5.72 29.55 -13.39
N TYR A 567 -4.72 30.13 -14.06
CA TYR A 567 -4.80 30.43 -15.49
C TYR A 567 -4.90 29.16 -16.34
N GLU A 568 -4.21 28.09 -15.97
CA GLU A 568 -4.35 26.78 -16.61
C GLU A 568 -5.78 26.23 -16.48
N ALA A 569 -6.38 26.34 -15.28
CA ALA A 569 -7.77 25.95 -15.04
C ALA A 569 -8.75 26.72 -15.94
N CYS A 570 -8.61 28.04 -16.03
CA CYS A 570 -9.41 28.86 -16.94
C CYS A 570 -9.19 28.48 -18.41
N GLY A 571 -7.96 28.13 -18.80
CA GLY A 571 -7.65 27.67 -20.15
C GLY A 571 -8.37 26.37 -20.53
N TYR A 572 -8.52 25.41 -19.59
CA TYR A 572 -9.34 24.21 -19.83
C TYR A 572 -10.81 24.57 -20.09
N MET A 573 -11.37 25.57 -19.41
CA MET A 573 -12.73 26.04 -19.66
C MET A 573 -12.86 26.65 -21.07
N ILE A 574 -11.94 27.54 -21.43
CA ILE A 574 -11.91 28.19 -22.74
C ILE A 574 -11.73 27.19 -23.89
N SER A 575 -10.94 26.12 -23.70
CA SER A 575 -10.82 25.05 -24.70
C SER A 575 -12.14 24.33 -25.01
N ALA A 576 -13.12 24.40 -24.11
CA ALA A 576 -14.45 23.81 -24.31
C ALA A 576 -15.42 24.74 -25.06
N GLN A 577 -15.07 26.00 -25.31
CA GLN A 577 -15.91 26.93 -26.07
C GLN A 577 -15.86 26.56 -27.57
N GLY A 578 -16.98 26.11 -28.12
CA GLY A 578 -17.07 25.69 -29.52
C GLY A 578 -17.11 26.85 -30.53
N GLN A 579 -17.52 28.05 -30.11
CA GLN A 579 -17.58 29.21 -30.99
C GLN A 579 -16.24 29.97 -31.00
N LYS A 580 -15.54 29.93 -32.14
CA LYS A 580 -14.21 30.55 -32.30
C LYS A 580 -14.19 32.03 -31.91
N ALA A 581 -15.13 32.84 -32.38
CA ALA A 581 -15.18 34.27 -32.03
C ALA A 581 -15.32 34.51 -30.51
N MET A 582 -16.14 33.70 -29.84
CA MET A 582 -16.32 33.78 -28.39
C MET A 582 -15.07 33.30 -27.64
N GLN A 583 -14.44 32.25 -28.14
CA GLN A 583 -13.19 31.71 -27.60
C GLN A 583 -12.05 32.74 -27.69
N GLU A 584 -11.90 33.42 -28.84
CA GLU A 584 -10.91 34.48 -29.03
C GLU A 584 -11.14 35.67 -28.09
N ARG A 585 -12.41 36.08 -27.90
CA ARG A 585 -12.77 37.11 -26.89
C ARG A 585 -12.35 36.68 -25.49
N LEU A 586 -12.72 35.47 -25.07
CA LEU A 586 -12.40 34.96 -23.73
C LEU A 586 -10.89 34.84 -23.50
N ILE A 587 -10.11 34.47 -24.52
CA ILE A 587 -8.63 34.47 -24.45
C ILE A 587 -8.11 35.90 -24.24
N GLY A 588 -8.64 36.86 -25.00
CA GLY A 588 -8.26 38.27 -24.87
C GLY A 588 -8.56 38.84 -23.47
N GLU A 589 -9.70 38.49 -22.89
CA GLU A 589 -10.09 38.91 -21.54
C GLU A 589 -9.29 38.19 -20.44
N LEU A 590 -9.07 36.88 -20.56
CA LEU A 590 -8.23 36.10 -19.64
C LEU A 590 -6.81 36.68 -19.59
N MET A 591 -6.23 36.98 -20.75
CA MET A 591 -4.85 37.46 -20.86
C MET A 591 -4.72 38.98 -20.71
N ALA A 592 -5.78 39.69 -20.35
CA ALA A 592 -5.76 41.15 -20.25
C ALA A 592 -4.73 41.67 -19.23
N LEU A 593 -4.67 41.08 -18.03
CA LEU A 593 -3.73 41.51 -16.98
C LEU A 593 -2.27 41.20 -17.32
N PRO A 594 -1.90 39.96 -17.75
CA PRO A 594 -0.53 39.68 -18.19
C PRO A 594 -0.12 40.54 -19.38
N ASN A 595 -1.03 40.80 -20.32
CA ASN A 595 -0.75 41.65 -21.47
C ASN A 595 -0.50 43.10 -21.07
N GLN A 596 -1.29 43.66 -20.14
CA GLN A 596 -1.06 45.03 -19.65
C GLN A 596 0.32 45.16 -18.97
N ALA A 597 0.71 44.17 -18.16
CA ALA A 597 2.02 44.13 -17.54
C ALA A 597 3.15 43.98 -18.57
N TRP A 598 2.94 43.13 -19.59
CA TRP A 598 3.88 42.94 -20.71
C TRP A 598 4.08 44.23 -21.51
N ASP A 599 2.98 44.87 -21.92
CA ASP A 599 2.99 46.09 -22.72
C ASP A 599 3.71 47.23 -21.95
N ALA A 600 3.52 47.33 -20.63
CA ALA A 600 4.23 48.29 -19.79
C ALA A 600 5.75 48.02 -19.75
N ILE A 601 6.17 46.76 -19.59
CA ILE A 601 7.59 46.38 -19.58
C ILE A 601 8.23 46.65 -20.94
N ILE A 602 7.55 46.33 -22.05
CA ILE A 602 8.04 46.60 -23.40
C ILE A 602 8.22 48.11 -23.63
N GLN A 603 7.25 48.93 -23.22
CA GLN A 603 7.36 50.39 -23.33
C GLN A 603 8.53 50.93 -22.52
N SER A 604 8.73 50.46 -21.28
CA SER A 604 9.87 50.85 -20.47
C SER A 604 11.21 50.37 -21.06
N ALA A 605 11.26 49.15 -21.62
CA ALA A 605 12.47 48.58 -22.21
C ALA A 605 12.88 49.28 -23.52
N HIS A 606 11.91 49.83 -24.25
CA HIS A 606 12.19 50.67 -25.42
C HIS A 606 12.84 52.01 -25.03
N VAL A 607 12.53 52.54 -23.85
CA VAL A 607 13.13 53.79 -23.34
C VAL A 607 14.50 53.53 -22.72
N ASP A 608 14.61 52.50 -21.88
CA ASP A 608 15.86 52.09 -21.25
C ASP A 608 15.99 50.56 -21.26
N PRO A 609 16.82 49.98 -22.15
CA PRO A 609 17.04 48.54 -22.21
C PRO A 609 17.66 47.96 -20.93
N ASN A 610 18.28 48.77 -20.06
CA ASN A 610 18.94 48.29 -18.85
C ASN A 610 17.94 47.74 -17.81
N ILE A 611 16.66 48.09 -17.90
CA ILE A 611 15.64 47.50 -17.02
C ILE A 611 15.54 45.98 -17.19
N LEU A 612 15.96 45.43 -18.33
CA LEU A 612 15.97 43.99 -18.56
C LEU A 612 17.04 43.25 -17.74
N GLN A 613 17.95 43.98 -17.09
CA GLN A 613 18.91 43.45 -16.12
C GLN A 613 18.41 43.54 -14.67
N ASP A 614 17.32 44.28 -14.42
CA ASP A 614 16.75 44.42 -13.08
C ASP A 614 16.08 43.10 -12.63
N ALA A 615 16.42 42.68 -11.40
CA ALA A 615 15.99 41.39 -10.87
C ALA A 615 14.46 41.30 -10.68
N GLU A 616 13.81 42.41 -10.35
CA GLU A 616 12.34 42.46 -10.21
C GLU A 616 11.67 42.35 -11.59
N THR A 617 12.15 43.10 -12.57
CA THR A 617 11.68 43.06 -13.96
C THR A 617 11.83 41.66 -14.56
N ILE A 618 12.99 41.01 -14.38
CA ILE A 618 13.23 39.62 -14.83
C ILE A 618 12.21 38.66 -14.19
N LYS A 619 11.93 38.82 -12.89
CA LYS A 619 10.96 37.99 -12.17
C LYS A 619 9.54 38.17 -12.71
N VAL A 620 9.13 39.41 -12.99
CA VAL A 620 7.82 39.72 -13.58
C VAL A 620 7.70 39.15 -14.99
N VAL A 621 8.70 39.34 -15.85
CA VAL A 621 8.75 38.73 -17.20
C VAL A 621 8.65 37.21 -17.11
N GLY A 622 9.40 36.59 -16.20
CA GLY A 622 9.34 35.15 -15.96
C GLY A 622 7.94 34.66 -15.56
N ASN A 623 7.24 35.40 -14.70
CA ASN A 623 5.86 35.07 -14.31
C ASN A 623 4.86 35.27 -15.46
N ILE A 624 5.00 36.33 -16.27
CA ILE A 624 4.17 36.54 -17.47
C ILE A 624 4.34 35.37 -18.43
N MET A 625 5.59 34.95 -18.67
CA MET A 625 5.88 33.83 -19.57
C MET A 625 5.32 32.51 -19.03
N LYS A 626 5.50 32.21 -17.75
CA LYS A 626 4.92 31.02 -17.11
C LYS A 626 3.39 31.04 -17.17
N THR A 627 2.75 32.19 -16.96
CA THR A 627 1.30 32.36 -17.13
C THR A 627 0.85 32.05 -18.56
N ASN A 628 1.58 32.56 -19.57
CA ASN A 628 1.31 32.23 -20.98
C ASN A 628 1.50 30.74 -21.27
N VAL A 629 2.53 30.10 -20.69
CA VAL A 629 2.76 28.65 -20.84
C VAL A 629 1.59 27.85 -20.26
N SER A 630 1.13 28.17 -19.05
CA SER A 630 -0.01 27.52 -18.39
C SER A 630 -1.33 27.72 -19.15
N ALA A 631 -1.61 28.93 -19.65
CA ALA A 631 -2.79 29.17 -20.48
C ALA A 631 -2.70 28.45 -21.83
N CYS A 632 -1.52 28.44 -22.46
CA CYS A 632 -1.29 27.79 -23.76
C CYS A 632 -1.43 26.26 -23.66
N SER A 633 -0.84 25.63 -22.64
CA SER A 633 -0.88 24.18 -22.45
C SER A 633 -2.31 23.63 -22.32
N SER A 634 -3.21 24.41 -21.71
CA SER A 634 -4.60 24.04 -21.45
C SER A 634 -5.56 24.46 -22.56
N VAL A 635 -5.36 25.62 -23.21
CA VAL A 635 -6.18 26.07 -24.36
C VAL A 635 -5.84 25.29 -25.64
N GLY A 636 -4.56 24.95 -25.84
CA GLY A 636 -4.06 24.25 -27.02
C GLY A 636 -3.95 25.15 -28.26
N SER A 637 -4.25 24.60 -29.45
CA SER A 637 -4.04 25.25 -30.75
C SER A 637 -4.80 26.57 -30.93
N TYR A 638 -5.87 26.79 -30.16
CA TYR A 638 -6.66 28.02 -30.20
C TYR A 638 -5.99 29.21 -29.51
N PHE A 639 -4.83 29.02 -28.86
CA PHE A 639 -4.07 30.10 -28.24
C PHE A 639 -3.31 30.98 -29.26
N TYR A 640 -3.38 30.67 -30.56
CA TYR A 640 -2.72 31.41 -31.63
C TYR A 640 -2.92 32.95 -31.60
N PRO A 641 -4.12 33.50 -31.34
CA PRO A 641 -4.31 34.96 -31.31
C PRO A 641 -3.49 35.65 -30.22
N GLN A 642 -3.33 35.00 -29.05
CA GLN A 642 -2.54 35.54 -27.95
C GLN A 642 -1.05 35.45 -28.24
N ILE A 643 -0.54 34.31 -28.71
CA ILE A 643 0.88 34.20 -29.05
C ILE A 643 1.23 35.16 -30.19
N GLY A 644 0.37 35.28 -31.20
CA GLY A 644 0.56 36.22 -32.32
C GLY A 644 0.67 37.69 -31.87
N LYS A 645 -0.05 38.07 -30.79
CA LYS A 645 0.03 39.42 -30.22
C LYS A 645 1.40 39.73 -29.63
N ILE A 646 1.98 38.81 -28.86
CA ILE A 646 3.24 39.05 -28.11
C ILE A 646 4.49 38.56 -28.86
N TYR A 647 4.34 37.81 -29.95
CA TYR A 647 5.45 37.08 -30.60
C TYR A 647 6.61 37.97 -31.04
N LEU A 648 6.34 39.09 -31.71
CA LEU A 648 7.39 39.99 -32.21
C LEU A 648 8.12 40.69 -31.05
N ASP A 649 7.39 41.09 -30.02
CA ASP A 649 7.96 41.70 -28.82
C ASP A 649 8.82 40.70 -28.06
N MET A 650 8.39 39.43 -27.97
CA MET A 650 9.19 38.35 -27.38
C MET A 650 10.51 38.15 -28.10
N LEU A 651 10.52 38.14 -29.44
CA LEU A 651 11.76 38.03 -30.22
C LEU A 651 12.67 39.25 -30.02
N THR A 652 12.08 40.43 -29.92
CA THR A 652 12.80 41.68 -29.69
C THR A 652 13.45 41.67 -28.31
N MET A 653 12.70 41.30 -27.27
CA MET A 653 13.22 41.16 -25.91
C MET A 653 14.30 40.09 -25.83
N TYR A 654 14.11 38.93 -26.46
CA TYR A 654 15.12 37.87 -26.52
C TYR A 654 16.43 38.36 -27.14
N ARG A 655 16.36 39.11 -28.25
CA ARG A 655 17.54 39.69 -28.88
C ARG A 655 18.22 40.73 -27.98
N ALA A 656 17.45 41.63 -27.37
CA ALA A 656 17.98 42.65 -26.47
C ALA A 656 18.68 42.04 -25.26
N SER A 657 18.05 41.08 -24.58
CA SER A 657 18.66 40.34 -23.46
C SER A 657 19.92 39.58 -23.89
N SER A 658 19.92 38.96 -25.08
CA SER A 658 21.12 38.26 -25.60
C SER A 658 22.30 39.21 -25.80
N GLN A 659 22.05 40.40 -26.36
CA GLN A 659 23.08 41.42 -26.54
C GLN A 659 23.63 41.93 -25.20
N LEU A 660 22.76 42.16 -24.22
CA LEU A 660 23.18 42.58 -22.87
C LEU A 660 24.03 41.51 -22.18
N ILE A 661 23.71 40.22 -22.37
CA ILE A 661 24.53 39.11 -21.87
C ILE A 661 25.90 39.10 -22.56
N ASP A 662 25.95 39.24 -23.89
CA ASP A 662 27.20 39.28 -24.64
C ASP A 662 28.10 40.46 -24.19
N GLU A 663 27.53 41.64 -24.01
CA GLU A 663 28.24 42.83 -23.51
C GLU A 663 28.76 42.63 -22.07
N ALA A 664 27.97 42.01 -21.19
CA ALA A 664 28.39 41.70 -19.83
C ALA A 664 29.56 40.71 -19.81
N VAL A 665 29.49 39.65 -20.63
CA VAL A 665 30.56 38.65 -20.76
C VAL A 665 31.83 39.26 -21.36
N GLN A 666 31.71 40.21 -22.31
CA GLN A 666 32.87 40.92 -22.87
C GLN A 666 33.52 41.87 -21.86
N ARG A 667 32.72 42.51 -21.00
CA ARG A 667 33.19 43.47 -20.00
C ARG A 667 33.87 42.81 -18.81
N ASP A 668 33.24 41.77 -18.26
CA ASP A 668 33.64 41.16 -16.99
C ASP A 668 34.32 39.79 -17.17
N GLY A 669 34.46 39.34 -18.41
CA GLY A 669 34.95 38.00 -18.76
C GLY A 669 33.89 36.92 -18.50
N MET A 670 34.24 35.67 -18.81
CA MET A 670 33.39 34.53 -18.47
C MET A 670 33.39 34.37 -16.94
N LEU A 671 32.34 34.85 -16.27
CA LEU A 671 32.08 34.54 -14.86
C LEU A 671 32.07 33.01 -14.72
N ARG A 672 33.16 32.46 -14.20
CA ARG A 672 33.27 31.02 -13.92
C ARG A 672 32.14 30.62 -12.97
N SER A 673 31.42 29.58 -13.37
CA SER A 673 30.45 28.77 -12.63
C SER A 673 29.15 29.45 -12.18
N TYR A 674 28.15 29.43 -13.07
CA TYR A 674 26.90 28.75 -12.72
C TYR A 674 26.85 27.44 -13.49
N VAL A 675 27.36 26.39 -12.86
CA VAL A 675 26.97 25.02 -13.18
C VAL A 675 25.51 24.92 -12.78
N PHE A 676 24.61 24.93 -13.75
CA PHE A 676 23.24 24.49 -13.52
C PHE A 676 23.31 23.02 -13.09
N VAL A 677 22.91 22.78 -11.85
CA VAL A 677 22.46 21.48 -11.32
C VAL A 677 21.15 21.11 -11.98
#